data_AF-A0A847HH43-F1
#
_entry.id   AF-A0A847HH43-F1
#
_cell.length_a   1.000
_cell.length_b   1.000
_cell.length_c   1.000
_cell.angle_alpha   90.00
_cell.angle_beta   90.00
_cell.angle_gamma   90.00
#
_symmetry.space_group_name_H-M   'P 1'
#
loop_
_entity.id
_entity.type
_entity.pdbx_description
1 polymer ?
#
loop_
_entity_poly.entity_id
_entity_poly.type
_entity_poly.pdbx_seq_one_letter_code
_entity_poly.pdbx_strand_id
1 'polypeptide(L)'
;MNEVAIKRIKELREKITLAVSRSLGAGFSESTTAKLTLLLAEAGLPQSEGIVFSYLQNHPDQEESIMAGSRYDSEEIETFLLDLLKQPRSLHRDLIVEQLGTRKRTDMVAKLQPYLADSDRHVRFQAANAMFNIGGKEAALALCEYISDPDEWISMTILRLLCIMRELDSIPILIDKYHQDEDLRRKALMISYLARFRSVTLLPIFDEGLQARDARLRANSIEAVGDLTLPPDEIKKRVEEHLHDPNNRIRANAILAIAKLEPEKIKPEIQEMVASNDVQLRRSAAFILGMIPSDEYHDLGAALIADKSEVVRKRMIQSLRNFSSEFVFNQLDLALSDHNKWIRKHAIDMATRLSKFPHKKILGLLKTERAAPNLESCLNFFVFHPVEEAMTAIKLHVKDRRLPVVKALLAAVAAIGGVEGVKSVAPRLEQRDPQVIRALSEILIKAGERKILEDLVERFAQLKHENQVEALIPSLSSSLKILDQGDKMPEPLLKNFEKIEVAERPIAPPRPPVEEPVSEAEEPGDGEQITLPEATESVSGKPLAPAEIGSEDDLGLDLSGGSDEGELPGLMNLGELGDGGVAEEKPVKKLRKPERPKKVVSPHYRAGLKAYNVGKYKKAIAEFSRVLESESSPPANVYLYMGLMQAEQKNFEQARDYLLSFVNKSPDHVKANYTLGKIYKQIKNWNGLIEIYERFVGGELEATPKMKTKIYQDLGIACILVSKYERGAQLLDSLNKLQPDNAEVGYYLALAQFHLGRISNAGQTLHQASKCAAGNKRISKLIDALAAKVRAGGF
;
A
#
# COMPACT_ATOMS: atom_id res chain seq x y z
N MET A 1 5.30 17.30 11.22
CA MET A 1 5.71 17.70 12.56
C MET A 1 6.68 18.86 12.44
N ASN A 2 6.31 20.05 12.92
CA ASN A 2 7.18 21.23 12.92
C ASN A 2 8.06 21.31 14.19
N GLU A 3 9.01 22.24 14.24
CA GLU A 3 9.93 22.43 15.38
C GLU A 3 9.20 22.72 16.69
N VAL A 4 8.08 23.44 16.65
CA VAL A 4 7.25 23.76 17.83
C VAL A 4 6.64 22.49 18.43
N ALA A 5 6.15 21.57 17.58
CA ALA A 5 5.66 20.27 18.01
C ALA A 5 6.78 19.40 18.61
N ILE A 6 7.96 19.36 17.97
CA ILE A 6 9.14 18.63 18.49
C ILE A 6 9.54 19.17 19.87
N LYS A 7 9.65 20.50 20.03
CA LYS A 7 9.95 21.18 21.30
C LYS A 7 8.96 20.80 22.39
N ARG A 8 7.65 20.93 22.13
CA ARG A 8 6.58 20.61 23.10
C ARG A 8 6.53 19.12 23.47
N ILE A 9 6.79 18.22 22.54
CA ILE A 9 6.87 16.77 22.82
C ILE A 9 8.09 16.45 23.69
N LYS A 10 9.22 17.13 23.48
CA LYS A 10 10.40 17.04 24.34
C LYS A 10 10.12 17.59 25.75
N GLU A 11 9.52 18.78 25.86
CA GLU A 11 9.10 19.39 27.14
C GLU A 11 8.15 18.45 27.94
N LEU A 12 7.21 17.77 27.27
CA LEU A 12 6.36 16.76 27.91
C LEU A 12 7.15 15.53 28.40
N ARG A 13 8.09 15.01 27.61
CA ARG A 13 8.98 13.90 28.02
C ARG A 13 9.87 14.29 29.20
N GLU A 14 10.33 15.55 29.25
CA GLU A 14 11.09 16.12 30.37
C GLU A 14 10.24 16.23 31.64
N LYS A 15 8.99 16.75 31.54
CA LYS A 15 8.03 16.77 32.66
C LYS A 15 7.73 15.35 33.18
N ILE A 16 7.51 14.38 32.29
CA ILE A 16 7.29 12.96 32.64
C ILE A 16 8.51 12.39 33.37
N THR A 17 9.70 12.54 32.78
CA THR A 17 10.97 12.07 33.35
C THR A 17 11.19 12.61 34.76
N LEU A 18 11.01 13.92 34.95
CA LEU A 18 11.17 14.57 36.26
C LEU A 18 10.15 14.05 37.29
N ALA A 19 8.92 13.75 36.88
CA ALA A 19 7.90 13.19 37.77
C ALA A 19 8.22 11.73 38.15
N VAL A 20 8.61 10.89 37.18
CA VAL A 20 8.96 9.48 37.39
C VAL A 20 10.22 9.34 38.27
N SER A 21 11.27 10.13 38.03
CA SER A 21 12.48 10.10 38.85
C SER A 21 12.24 10.52 40.32
N ARG A 22 11.24 11.37 40.58
CA ARG A 22 10.80 11.67 41.97
C ARG A 22 10.09 10.46 42.60
N SER A 23 9.26 9.76 41.84
CA SER A 23 8.57 8.54 42.29
C SER A 23 9.53 7.37 42.56
N LEU A 24 10.60 7.22 41.78
CA LEU A 24 11.65 6.22 42.03
C LEU A 24 12.36 6.44 43.39
N GLY A 25 12.54 7.71 43.80
CA GLY A 25 13.11 8.06 45.11
C GLY A 25 12.17 7.90 46.31
N ALA A 26 10.94 7.41 46.12
CA ALA A 26 9.91 7.41 47.18
C ALA A 26 9.87 6.15 48.06
N GLY A 27 10.68 5.12 47.77
CA GLY A 27 10.74 3.88 48.57
C GLY A 27 9.52 2.97 48.41
N PHE A 28 8.94 2.92 47.19
CA PHE A 28 7.88 1.97 46.83
C PHE A 28 8.41 0.53 46.70
N SER A 29 7.52 -0.45 46.52
CA SER A 29 7.93 -1.83 46.27
C SER A 29 8.80 -1.97 45.02
N GLU A 30 9.56 -3.06 44.97
CA GLU A 30 10.38 -3.44 43.82
C GLU A 30 9.55 -3.54 42.53
N SER A 31 8.33 -4.11 42.60
CA SER A 31 7.41 -4.20 41.46
C SER A 31 6.99 -2.82 40.93
N THR A 32 6.72 -1.85 41.80
CA THR A 32 6.41 -0.47 41.37
C THR A 32 7.65 0.22 40.81
N THR A 33 8.81 -0.02 41.42
CA THR A 33 10.10 0.52 40.98
C THR A 33 10.44 0.03 39.56
N ALA A 34 10.28 -1.26 39.28
CA ALA A 34 10.49 -1.85 37.96
C ALA A 34 9.62 -1.18 36.88
N LYS A 35 8.31 -1.04 37.15
CA LYS A 35 7.35 -0.36 36.26
C LYS A 35 7.68 1.13 36.05
N LEU A 36 8.19 1.80 37.08
CA LEU A 36 8.66 3.19 36.99
C LEU A 36 9.95 3.30 36.16
N THR A 37 10.91 2.38 36.31
CA THR A 37 12.12 2.33 35.47
C THR A 37 11.78 2.09 34.00
N LEU A 38 10.83 1.20 33.70
CA LEU A 38 10.33 1.03 32.34
C LEU A 38 9.64 2.31 31.83
N LEU A 39 8.78 2.95 32.62
CA LEU A 39 8.15 4.22 32.24
C LEU A 39 9.18 5.36 32.01
N LEU A 40 10.28 5.37 32.77
CA LEU A 40 11.41 6.29 32.61
C LEU A 40 12.12 6.07 31.27
N ALA A 41 12.33 4.81 30.87
CA ALA A 41 12.88 4.44 29.57
C ALA A 41 11.90 4.73 28.41
N GLU A 42 10.60 4.53 28.59
CA GLU A 42 9.57 4.92 27.60
C GLU A 42 9.50 6.44 27.38
N ALA A 43 9.92 7.26 28.37
CA ALA A 43 10.06 8.70 28.17
C ALA A 43 11.17 9.04 27.16
N GLY A 44 12.17 8.18 27.00
CA GLY A 44 13.14 8.23 25.89
C GLY A 44 14.16 9.37 25.97
N LEU A 45 14.52 9.83 27.17
CA LEU A 45 15.56 10.84 27.34
C LEU A 45 16.93 10.19 27.66
N PRO A 46 18.03 10.57 26.98
CA PRO A 46 19.37 10.00 27.20
C PRO A 46 19.87 10.13 28.64
N GLN A 47 19.53 11.23 29.32
CA GLN A 47 19.91 11.49 30.72
C GLN A 47 19.41 10.45 31.73
N SER A 48 18.45 9.60 31.34
CA SER A 48 17.94 8.50 32.18
C SER A 48 18.68 7.17 31.96
N GLU A 49 19.53 7.06 30.94
CA GLU A 49 20.19 5.81 30.54
C GLU A 49 21.00 5.17 31.69
N GLY A 50 21.84 5.95 32.37
CA GLY A 50 22.65 5.46 33.49
C GLY A 50 21.83 4.99 34.70
N ILE A 51 20.64 5.55 34.92
CA ILE A 51 19.70 5.08 35.97
C ILE A 51 19.11 3.74 35.55
N VAL A 52 18.67 3.62 34.30
CA VAL A 52 18.07 2.42 33.73
C VAL A 52 19.09 1.27 33.64
N PHE A 53 20.32 1.53 33.21
CA PHE A 53 21.38 0.51 33.13
C PHE A 53 21.82 0.04 34.52
N SER A 54 21.99 0.96 35.48
CA SER A 54 22.26 0.59 36.88
C SER A 54 21.14 -0.28 37.45
N TYR A 55 19.87 0.02 37.15
CA TYR A 55 18.75 -0.83 37.56
C TYR A 55 18.80 -2.23 36.91
N LEU A 56 19.06 -2.31 35.60
CA LEU A 56 19.24 -3.58 34.87
C LEU A 56 20.43 -4.41 35.39
N GLN A 57 21.52 -3.78 35.81
CA GLN A 57 22.67 -4.47 36.43
C GLN A 57 22.34 -5.08 37.79
N ASN A 58 21.49 -4.42 38.59
CA ASN A 58 21.10 -4.88 39.92
C ASN A 58 19.91 -5.86 39.91
N HIS A 59 19.01 -5.76 38.91
CA HIS A 59 17.83 -6.61 38.75
C HIS A 59 17.75 -7.24 37.34
N PRO A 60 18.77 -8.04 36.92
CA PRO A 60 18.85 -8.62 35.57
C PRO A 60 17.84 -9.75 35.31
N ASP A 61 17.06 -10.12 36.33
CA ASP A 61 16.05 -11.15 36.35
C ASP A 61 14.61 -10.62 36.17
N GLN A 62 14.43 -9.32 35.96
CA GLN A 62 13.13 -8.67 35.76
C GLN A 62 12.84 -8.33 34.29
N GLU A 63 11.61 -8.59 33.84
CA GLU A 63 11.17 -8.23 32.47
C GLU A 63 11.24 -6.72 32.23
N GLU A 64 10.74 -5.90 33.16
CA GLU A 64 10.74 -4.45 33.01
C GLU A 64 12.16 -3.86 32.93
N SER A 65 13.17 -4.43 33.61
CA SER A 65 14.54 -3.90 33.56
C SER A 65 15.20 -4.17 32.20
N ILE A 66 15.02 -5.39 31.67
CA ILE A 66 15.46 -5.81 30.33
C ILE A 66 14.78 -4.95 29.26
N MET A 67 13.46 -4.77 29.34
CA MET A 67 12.70 -3.91 28.44
C MET A 67 13.12 -2.44 28.52
N ALA A 68 13.45 -1.94 29.72
CA ALA A 68 13.87 -0.56 29.93
C ALA A 68 15.25 -0.30 29.30
N GLY A 69 16.26 -1.12 29.62
CA GLY A 69 17.61 -0.98 29.06
C GLY A 69 17.61 -1.11 27.53
N SER A 70 16.80 -2.03 26.99
CA SER A 70 16.73 -2.27 25.55
C SER A 70 16.30 -1.05 24.71
N ARG A 71 15.62 -0.05 25.30
CA ARG A 71 15.24 1.21 24.63
C ARG A 71 16.42 2.11 24.26
N TYR A 72 17.59 1.90 24.86
CA TYR A 72 18.79 2.70 24.64
C TYR A 72 19.74 1.98 23.69
N ASP A 73 20.11 2.62 22.57
CA ASP A 73 21.07 2.06 21.61
C ASP A 73 22.51 2.24 22.11
N SER A 74 22.81 1.49 23.16
CA SER A 74 24.03 1.58 23.97
C SER A 74 24.80 0.27 23.90
N GLU A 75 26.10 0.36 23.58
CA GLU A 75 26.99 -0.81 23.43
C GLU A 75 27.24 -1.52 24.75
N GLU A 76 27.26 -0.78 25.88
CA GLU A 76 27.40 -1.35 27.22
C GLU A 76 26.19 -2.21 27.60
N ILE A 77 24.97 -1.70 27.35
CA ILE A 77 23.72 -2.42 27.58
C ILE A 77 23.60 -3.63 26.64
N GLU A 78 23.95 -3.47 25.35
CA GLU A 78 23.96 -4.58 24.40
C GLU A 78 24.91 -5.71 24.84
N THR A 79 26.13 -5.35 25.24
CA THR A 79 27.13 -6.32 25.71
C THR A 79 26.63 -7.05 26.96
N PHE A 80 26.07 -6.32 27.93
CA PHE A 80 25.47 -6.91 29.13
C PHE A 80 24.32 -7.88 28.81
N LEU A 81 23.39 -7.50 27.92
CA LEU A 81 22.29 -8.36 27.48
C LEU A 81 22.79 -9.61 26.73
N LEU A 82 23.80 -9.48 25.88
CA LEU A 82 24.44 -10.60 25.20
C LEU A 82 25.17 -11.54 26.18
N ASP A 83 25.75 -11.02 27.27
CA ASP A 83 26.42 -11.80 28.30
C ASP A 83 25.44 -12.47 29.28
N LEU A 84 24.26 -11.89 29.53
CA LEU A 84 23.15 -12.59 30.18
C LEU A 84 22.64 -13.75 29.31
N LEU A 85 22.42 -13.49 28.01
CA LEU A 85 21.83 -14.46 27.08
C LEU A 85 22.68 -15.74 26.90
N LYS A 86 24.00 -15.63 27.01
CA LYS A 86 24.97 -16.75 27.02
C LYS A 86 24.83 -17.66 28.25
N GLN A 87 24.24 -17.19 29.35
CA GLN A 87 24.14 -17.96 30.60
C GLN A 87 22.94 -18.91 30.54
N PRO A 88 23.12 -20.26 30.59
CA PRO A 88 22.00 -21.21 30.42
C PRO A 88 20.92 -21.19 31.51
N ARG A 89 21.11 -20.38 32.57
CA ARG A 89 20.18 -20.19 33.69
C ARG A 89 19.67 -18.75 33.84
N SER A 90 20.02 -17.85 32.91
CA SER A 90 19.40 -16.52 32.87
C SER A 90 17.90 -16.67 32.60
N LEU A 91 17.08 -15.90 33.33
CA LEU A 91 15.65 -15.80 33.07
C LEU A 91 15.40 -14.86 31.87
N HIS A 92 14.23 -14.94 31.26
CA HIS A 92 13.78 -14.03 30.19
C HIS A 92 14.73 -13.95 28.97
N ARG A 93 15.50 -15.01 28.69
CA ARG A 93 16.41 -15.12 27.54
C ARG A 93 15.69 -14.95 26.19
N ASP A 94 14.43 -15.37 26.13
CA ASP A 94 13.54 -15.21 24.99
C ASP A 94 13.16 -13.73 24.77
N LEU A 95 12.86 -13.00 25.85
CA LEU A 95 12.66 -11.54 25.83
C LEU A 95 13.95 -10.81 25.41
N ILE A 96 15.13 -11.20 25.92
CA ILE A 96 16.41 -10.59 25.51
C ILE A 96 16.63 -10.75 23.99
N VAL A 97 16.38 -11.95 23.44
CA VAL A 97 16.46 -12.21 22.00
C VAL A 97 15.45 -11.38 21.22
N GLU A 98 14.19 -11.26 21.68
CA GLU A 98 13.19 -10.39 21.06
C GLU A 98 13.70 -8.95 21.00
N GLN A 99 14.13 -8.40 22.14
CA GLN A 99 14.55 -7.00 22.25
C GLN A 99 15.76 -6.68 21.35
N LEU A 100 16.80 -7.51 21.36
CA LEU A 100 17.96 -7.34 20.47
C LEU A 100 17.55 -7.41 18.99
N GLY A 101 16.62 -8.29 18.64
CA GLY A 101 16.04 -8.38 17.29
C GLY A 101 15.26 -7.12 16.85
N THR A 102 14.69 -6.34 17.77
CA THR A 102 13.93 -5.12 17.41
C THR A 102 14.78 -4.02 16.78
N ARG A 103 16.09 -4.00 17.03
CA ARG A 103 17.04 -2.98 16.53
C ARG A 103 17.33 -3.08 15.04
N LYS A 104 17.01 -4.23 14.42
CA LYS A 104 17.16 -4.53 12.98
C LYS A 104 18.56 -4.38 12.40
N ARG A 105 19.62 -4.45 13.21
CA ARG A 105 20.99 -4.42 12.69
C ARG A 105 21.39 -5.80 12.15
N THR A 106 22.03 -5.83 10.98
CA THR A 106 22.46 -7.06 10.31
C THR A 106 23.56 -7.81 11.08
N ASP A 107 24.37 -7.12 11.90
CA ASP A 107 25.36 -7.76 12.79
C ASP A 107 24.72 -8.65 13.87
N MET A 108 23.45 -8.43 14.22
CA MET A 108 22.72 -9.30 15.16
C MET A 108 22.49 -10.71 14.62
N VAL A 109 22.50 -10.94 13.31
CA VAL A 109 22.26 -12.29 12.75
C VAL A 109 23.29 -13.27 13.30
N ALA A 110 24.58 -12.93 13.20
CA ALA A 110 25.65 -13.79 13.71
C ALA A 110 25.63 -13.94 15.25
N LYS A 111 25.24 -12.88 15.99
CA LYS A 111 25.14 -12.94 17.45
C LYS A 111 23.94 -13.75 17.95
N LEU A 112 22.83 -13.79 17.20
CA LEU A 112 21.57 -14.42 17.61
C LEU A 112 21.32 -15.81 16.98
N GLN A 113 22.00 -16.16 15.89
CA GLN A 113 21.83 -17.45 15.19
C GLN A 113 21.99 -18.70 16.08
N PRO A 114 22.89 -18.76 17.08
CA PRO A 114 22.99 -19.92 17.98
C PRO A 114 21.69 -20.22 18.74
N TYR A 115 20.87 -19.21 19.03
CA TYR A 115 19.64 -19.36 19.81
C TYR A 115 18.46 -19.90 18.99
N LEU A 116 18.62 -20.06 17.66
CA LEU A 116 17.73 -20.91 16.85
C LEU A 116 17.87 -22.40 17.20
N ALA A 117 18.95 -22.81 17.89
CA ALA A 117 19.17 -24.17 18.38
C ALA A 117 18.89 -24.34 19.89
N ASP A 118 18.32 -23.34 20.57
CA ASP A 118 18.23 -23.34 22.03
C ASP A 118 17.37 -24.47 22.61
N SER A 119 17.74 -24.94 23.79
CA SER A 119 16.95 -25.87 24.61
C SER A 119 15.51 -25.39 24.86
N ASP A 120 15.28 -24.09 25.09
CA ASP A 120 13.93 -23.56 25.31
C ASP A 120 13.24 -23.20 23.98
N ARG A 121 12.05 -23.77 23.80
CA ARG A 121 11.16 -23.49 22.67
C ARG A 121 10.79 -22.01 22.54
N HIS A 122 10.69 -21.26 23.65
CA HIS A 122 10.37 -19.83 23.62
C HIS A 122 11.57 -19.02 23.10
N VAL A 123 12.78 -19.38 23.51
CA VAL A 123 14.02 -18.79 23.00
C VAL A 123 14.17 -19.06 21.49
N ARG A 124 13.95 -20.30 21.01
CA ARG A 124 13.96 -20.61 19.57
C ARG A 124 12.89 -19.84 18.78
N PHE A 125 11.67 -19.75 19.31
CA PHE A 125 10.58 -18.99 18.70
C PHE A 125 10.93 -17.49 18.58
N GLN A 126 11.49 -16.89 19.63
CA GLN A 126 11.90 -15.48 19.59
C GLN A 126 13.15 -15.25 18.74
N ALA A 127 14.09 -16.20 18.68
CA ALA A 127 15.21 -16.16 17.74
C ALA A 127 14.71 -16.15 16.29
N ALA A 128 13.69 -16.95 15.96
CA ALA A 128 13.07 -16.92 14.63
C ALA A 128 12.41 -15.56 14.33
N ASN A 129 11.67 -14.99 15.29
CA ASN A 129 11.08 -13.65 15.16
C ASN A 129 12.14 -12.54 15.05
N ALA A 130 13.26 -12.66 15.77
CA ALA A 130 14.38 -11.72 15.72
C ALA A 130 15.03 -11.72 14.33
N MET A 131 15.31 -12.89 13.75
CA MET A 131 15.80 -13.02 12.37
C MET A 131 14.85 -12.37 11.36
N PHE A 132 13.55 -12.59 11.51
CA PHE A 132 12.55 -11.95 10.65
C PHE A 132 12.48 -10.42 10.84
N ASN A 133 12.63 -9.94 12.08
CA ASN A 133 12.62 -8.51 12.40
C ASN A 133 13.83 -7.78 11.83
N ILE A 134 15.01 -8.41 11.87
CA ILE A 134 16.24 -7.92 11.21
C ILE A 134 16.06 -7.95 9.69
N GLY A 135 15.67 -9.09 9.13
CA GLY A 135 15.49 -9.26 7.69
C GLY A 135 16.80 -9.54 6.94
N GLY A 136 16.70 -9.54 5.60
CA GLY A 136 17.84 -9.77 4.71
C GLY A 136 18.19 -11.26 4.51
N LYS A 137 19.16 -11.46 3.62
CA LYS A 137 19.62 -12.76 3.14
C LYS A 137 20.15 -13.64 4.26
N GLU A 138 21.04 -13.12 5.09
CA GLU A 138 21.76 -13.86 6.12
C GLU A 138 20.79 -14.41 7.16
N ALA A 139 19.79 -13.61 7.56
CA ALA A 139 18.73 -14.02 8.46
C ALA A 139 17.81 -15.08 7.85
N ALA A 140 17.49 -15.00 6.56
CA ALA A 140 16.71 -16.02 5.86
C ALA A 140 17.47 -17.34 5.73
N LEU A 141 18.77 -17.30 5.40
CA LEU A 141 19.62 -18.49 5.33
C LEU A 141 19.77 -19.15 6.72
N ALA A 142 19.97 -18.36 7.78
CA ALA A 142 19.98 -18.85 9.15
C ALA A 142 18.66 -19.54 9.54
N LEU A 143 17.51 -18.98 9.15
CA LEU A 143 16.19 -19.58 9.36
C LEU A 143 15.97 -20.89 8.57
N CYS A 144 16.57 -21.07 7.40
CA CYS A 144 16.35 -22.25 6.56
C CYS A 144 16.84 -23.56 7.20
N GLU A 145 17.88 -23.50 8.04
CA GLU A 145 18.40 -24.70 8.70
C GLU A 145 17.46 -25.27 9.78
N TYR A 146 16.61 -24.41 10.37
CA TYR A 146 15.72 -24.76 11.49
C TYR A 146 14.26 -24.98 11.06
N ILE A 147 14.00 -25.11 9.76
CA ILE A 147 12.65 -25.41 9.22
C ILE A 147 12.04 -26.67 9.83
N SER A 148 12.85 -27.69 10.10
CA SER A 148 12.42 -28.97 10.67
C SER A 148 12.57 -29.02 12.20
N ASP A 149 12.37 -27.88 12.90
CA ASP A 149 12.30 -27.80 14.37
C ASP A 149 11.38 -28.90 14.95
N PRO A 150 11.77 -29.55 16.08
CA PRO A 150 10.93 -30.56 16.73
C PRO A 150 9.58 -30.03 17.22
N ASP A 151 9.42 -28.71 17.41
CA ASP A 151 8.13 -28.07 17.69
C ASP A 151 7.44 -27.66 16.38
N GLU A 152 6.32 -28.32 16.06
CA GLU A 152 5.50 -28.05 14.87
C GLU A 152 5.13 -26.56 14.74
N TRP A 153 4.89 -25.85 15.86
CA TRP A 153 4.51 -24.44 15.83
C TRP A 153 5.68 -23.53 15.46
N ILE A 154 6.91 -23.87 15.89
CA ILE A 154 8.12 -23.13 15.51
C ILE A 154 8.45 -23.39 14.04
N SER A 155 8.43 -24.66 13.61
CA SER A 155 8.58 -25.03 12.19
C SER A 155 7.58 -24.30 11.27
N MET A 156 6.28 -24.33 11.62
CA MET A 156 5.22 -23.61 10.91
C MET A 156 5.37 -22.09 10.97
N THR A 157 6.05 -21.56 11.98
CA THR A 157 6.38 -20.14 12.09
C THR A 157 7.54 -19.78 11.17
N ILE A 158 8.67 -20.49 11.24
CA ILE A 158 9.86 -20.28 10.41
C ILE A 158 9.50 -20.29 8.91
N LEU A 159 8.74 -21.30 8.45
CA LEU A 159 8.26 -21.36 7.07
C LEU A 159 7.38 -20.14 6.68
N ARG A 160 6.60 -19.59 7.62
CA ARG A 160 5.78 -18.38 7.39
C ARG A 160 6.63 -17.10 7.37
N LEU A 161 7.66 -17.01 8.20
CA LEU A 161 8.57 -15.86 8.25
C LEU A 161 9.38 -15.77 6.96
N LEU A 162 10.00 -16.87 6.54
CA LEU A 162 10.66 -17.01 5.23
C LEU A 162 9.70 -16.65 4.08
N CYS A 163 8.46 -17.14 4.14
CA CYS A 163 7.40 -16.82 3.19
C CYS A 163 7.09 -15.31 3.09
N ILE A 164 7.30 -14.52 4.15
CA ILE A 164 7.16 -13.06 4.11
C ILE A 164 8.46 -12.38 3.62
N MET A 165 9.64 -12.91 3.96
CA MET A 165 10.96 -12.39 3.54
C MET A 165 11.19 -12.54 2.02
N ARG A 166 10.91 -13.73 1.46
CA ARG A 166 11.01 -14.04 0.02
C ARG A 166 12.43 -13.93 -0.57
N GLU A 167 13.46 -14.24 0.22
CA GLU A 167 14.85 -14.24 -0.24
C GLU A 167 15.12 -15.37 -1.24
N LEU A 168 15.56 -15.03 -2.45
CA LEU A 168 15.74 -16.00 -3.55
C LEU A 168 16.80 -17.07 -3.26
N ASP A 169 17.85 -16.70 -2.52
CA ASP A 169 18.94 -17.62 -2.15
C ASP A 169 18.50 -18.74 -1.19
N SER A 170 17.30 -18.65 -0.59
CA SER A 170 16.72 -19.74 0.20
C SER A 170 16.22 -20.92 -0.65
N ILE A 171 15.91 -20.70 -1.94
CA ILE A 171 15.25 -21.68 -2.81
C ILE A 171 16.01 -23.02 -2.88
N PRO A 172 17.34 -23.08 -3.11
CA PRO A 172 18.04 -24.36 -3.24
C PRO A 172 18.03 -25.17 -1.93
N ILE A 173 18.18 -24.50 -0.78
CA ILE A 173 18.13 -25.14 0.55
C ILE A 173 16.72 -25.70 0.80
N LEU A 174 15.68 -24.94 0.44
CA LEU A 174 14.28 -25.38 0.60
C LEU A 174 13.94 -26.59 -0.27
N ILE A 175 14.50 -26.69 -1.47
CA ILE A 175 14.34 -27.86 -2.34
C ILE A 175 14.98 -29.10 -1.69
N ASP A 176 16.22 -28.98 -1.21
CA ASP A 176 16.93 -30.06 -0.53
C ASP A 176 16.19 -30.52 0.74
N LYS A 177 15.84 -29.59 1.63
CA LYS A 177 15.03 -29.86 2.83
C LYS A 177 13.66 -30.46 2.47
N TYR A 178 13.02 -30.04 1.37
CA TYR A 178 11.73 -30.60 0.93
C TYR A 178 11.84 -32.08 0.59
N HIS A 179 12.92 -32.50 -0.08
CA HIS A 179 13.13 -33.91 -0.39
C HIS A 179 13.50 -34.72 0.87
N GLN A 180 14.29 -34.15 1.78
CA GLN A 180 14.75 -34.80 3.02
C GLN A 180 13.68 -34.95 4.12
N ASP A 181 12.72 -34.01 4.25
CA ASP A 181 11.71 -34.10 5.30
C ASP A 181 10.75 -35.30 5.09
N GLU A 182 10.14 -35.80 6.15
CA GLU A 182 9.11 -36.87 6.09
C GLU A 182 7.70 -36.33 6.43
N ASP A 183 7.60 -35.14 7.05
CA ASP A 183 6.34 -34.56 7.44
C ASP A 183 5.61 -33.95 6.23
N LEU A 184 4.53 -34.62 5.80
CA LEU A 184 3.69 -34.21 4.67
C LEU A 184 3.03 -32.83 4.85
N ARG A 185 2.80 -32.38 6.10
CA ARG A 185 2.27 -31.06 6.41
C ARG A 185 3.36 -29.98 6.32
N ARG A 186 4.59 -30.27 6.76
CA ARG A 186 5.75 -29.38 6.49
C ARG A 186 6.00 -29.28 4.98
N LYS A 187 6.07 -30.40 4.25
CA LYS A 187 6.18 -30.40 2.78
C LYS A 187 5.08 -29.58 2.09
N ALA A 188 3.81 -29.70 2.52
CA ALA A 188 2.72 -28.90 1.96
C ALA A 188 2.89 -27.40 2.20
N LEU A 189 3.41 -26.98 3.36
CA LEU A 189 3.74 -25.58 3.64
C LEU A 189 4.94 -25.09 2.84
N MET A 190 5.94 -25.94 2.62
CA MET A 190 7.09 -25.65 1.76
C MET A 190 6.66 -25.44 0.30
N ILE A 191 5.75 -26.25 -0.24
CA ILE A 191 5.14 -26.00 -1.57
C ILE A 191 4.45 -24.63 -1.61
N SER A 192 3.65 -24.28 -0.59
CA SER A 192 3.01 -22.96 -0.51
C SER A 192 3.99 -21.79 -0.38
N TYR A 193 5.21 -22.00 0.11
CA TYR A 193 6.26 -20.97 0.07
C TYR A 193 6.94 -20.94 -1.31
N LEU A 194 7.42 -22.08 -1.80
CA LEU A 194 8.10 -22.22 -3.09
C LEU A 194 7.26 -21.63 -4.24
N ALA A 195 5.95 -21.85 -4.23
CA ALA A 195 4.99 -21.24 -5.16
C ALA A 195 5.10 -19.71 -5.26
N ARG A 196 5.41 -19.00 -4.16
CA ARG A 196 5.45 -17.52 -4.12
C ARG A 196 6.65 -16.90 -4.83
N PHE A 197 7.63 -17.71 -5.24
CA PHE A 197 8.70 -17.32 -6.16
C PHE A 197 8.29 -17.41 -7.63
N ARG A 198 7.24 -18.19 -7.95
CA ARG A 198 6.70 -18.40 -9.31
C ARG A 198 7.75 -18.85 -10.35
N SER A 199 8.81 -19.53 -9.91
CA SER A 199 9.82 -20.08 -10.83
C SER A 199 9.35 -21.39 -11.45
N VAL A 200 9.43 -21.49 -12.78
CA VAL A 200 9.17 -22.75 -13.52
C VAL A 200 10.17 -23.85 -13.15
N THR A 201 11.34 -23.51 -12.59
CA THR A 201 12.30 -24.51 -12.05
C THR A 201 11.74 -25.33 -10.89
N LEU A 202 10.64 -24.90 -10.27
CA LEU A 202 9.96 -25.59 -9.17
C LEU A 202 8.85 -26.54 -9.65
N LEU A 203 8.54 -26.54 -10.95
CA LEU A 203 7.51 -27.38 -11.55
C LEU A 203 7.66 -28.88 -11.24
N PRO A 204 8.88 -29.48 -11.18
CA PRO A 204 9.03 -30.89 -10.78
C PRO A 204 8.51 -31.20 -9.37
N ILE A 205 8.66 -30.28 -8.42
CA ILE A 205 8.17 -30.43 -7.03
C ILE A 205 6.65 -30.30 -6.98
N PHE A 206 6.09 -29.44 -7.82
CA PHE A 206 4.63 -29.32 -7.93
C PHE A 206 4.04 -30.53 -8.66
N ASP A 207 4.70 -31.07 -9.69
CA ASP A 207 4.28 -32.30 -10.38
C ASP A 207 4.39 -33.54 -9.46
N GLU A 208 5.41 -33.63 -8.59
CA GLU A 208 5.46 -34.60 -7.49
C GLU A 208 4.26 -34.42 -6.52
N GLY A 209 4.03 -33.18 -6.09
CA GLY A 209 2.96 -32.84 -5.14
C GLY A 209 1.54 -33.02 -5.69
N LEU A 210 1.32 -32.92 -7.01
CA LEU A 210 0.05 -33.27 -7.68
C LEU A 210 -0.27 -34.76 -7.56
N GLN A 211 0.75 -35.63 -7.61
CA GLN A 211 0.59 -37.09 -7.49
C GLN A 211 0.54 -37.58 -6.02
N ALA A 212 0.64 -36.67 -5.05
CA ALA A 212 0.68 -37.02 -3.64
C ALA A 212 -0.66 -37.56 -3.08
N ARG A 213 -0.57 -38.54 -2.17
CA ARG A 213 -1.76 -39.08 -1.49
C ARG A 213 -2.43 -38.07 -0.54
N ASP A 214 -1.67 -37.23 0.14
CA ASP A 214 -2.22 -36.18 1.00
C ASP A 214 -2.84 -35.03 0.17
N ALA A 215 -4.04 -34.62 0.57
CA ALA A 215 -4.83 -33.64 -0.16
C ALA A 215 -4.34 -32.18 -0.01
N ARG A 216 -3.48 -31.88 0.98
CA ARG A 216 -2.85 -30.56 1.14
C ARG A 216 -1.71 -30.41 0.13
N LEU A 217 -0.89 -31.45 -0.03
CA LEU A 217 0.14 -31.50 -1.08
C LEU A 217 -0.48 -31.28 -2.46
N ARG A 218 -1.52 -32.04 -2.84
CA ARG A 218 -2.21 -31.83 -4.12
C ARG A 218 -2.78 -30.43 -4.26
N ALA A 219 -3.59 -29.97 -3.30
CA ALA A 219 -4.23 -28.67 -3.38
C ALA A 219 -3.22 -27.51 -3.48
N ASN A 220 -2.11 -27.57 -2.74
CA ASN A 220 -1.08 -26.53 -2.76
C ASN A 220 -0.25 -26.58 -4.05
N SER A 221 -0.10 -27.75 -4.67
CA SER A 221 0.57 -27.92 -5.95
C SER A 221 -0.28 -27.41 -7.12
N ILE A 222 -1.59 -27.64 -7.10
CA ILE A 222 -2.54 -27.04 -8.05
C ILE A 222 -2.51 -25.51 -7.94
N GLU A 223 -2.51 -24.99 -6.70
CA GLU A 223 -2.38 -23.55 -6.42
C GLU A 223 -1.08 -23.00 -7.00
N ALA A 224 0.03 -23.72 -6.84
CA ALA A 224 1.34 -23.35 -7.37
C ALA A 224 1.41 -23.36 -8.91
N VAL A 225 0.99 -24.47 -9.56
CA VAL A 225 0.97 -24.61 -11.02
C VAL A 225 0.06 -23.57 -11.66
N GLY A 226 -1.11 -23.30 -11.07
CA GLY A 226 -2.02 -22.25 -11.50
C GLY A 226 -1.52 -20.81 -11.28
N ASP A 227 -0.41 -20.61 -10.57
CA ASP A 227 0.23 -19.31 -10.35
C ASP A 227 1.58 -19.16 -11.08
N LEU A 228 2.03 -20.20 -11.80
CA LEU A 228 3.19 -20.15 -12.69
C LEU A 228 2.86 -19.53 -14.06
N THR A 229 3.86 -18.92 -14.69
CA THR A 229 3.80 -18.45 -16.08
C THR A 229 4.10 -19.62 -17.03
N LEU A 230 3.10 -20.47 -17.27
CA LEU A 230 3.16 -21.60 -18.20
C LEU A 230 2.14 -21.43 -19.36
N PRO A 231 2.29 -22.16 -20.48
CA PRO A 231 1.26 -22.23 -21.51
C PRO A 231 -0.08 -22.71 -20.93
N PRO A 232 -1.25 -22.16 -21.35
CA PRO A 232 -2.55 -22.57 -20.83
C PRO A 232 -2.79 -24.09 -20.88
N ASP A 233 -2.44 -24.73 -21.99
CA ASP A 233 -2.59 -26.19 -22.19
C ASP A 233 -1.76 -27.01 -21.18
N GLU A 234 -0.60 -26.50 -20.76
CA GLU A 234 0.27 -27.17 -19.78
C GLU A 234 -0.24 -27.06 -18.34
N ILE A 235 -0.93 -25.98 -18.00
CA ILE A 235 -1.63 -25.82 -16.73
C ILE A 235 -2.89 -26.69 -16.75
N LYS A 236 -3.67 -26.61 -17.84
CA LYS A 236 -4.91 -27.35 -18.04
C LYS A 236 -4.70 -28.86 -17.92
N LYS A 237 -3.72 -29.41 -18.65
CA LYS A 237 -3.32 -30.83 -18.60
C LYS A 237 -2.99 -31.35 -17.19
N ARG A 238 -2.56 -30.47 -16.28
CA ARG A 238 -2.18 -30.80 -14.89
C ARG A 238 -3.30 -30.63 -13.87
N VAL A 239 -4.40 -29.97 -14.24
CA VAL A 239 -5.39 -29.46 -13.27
C VAL A 239 -6.83 -29.82 -13.62
N GLU A 240 -7.14 -30.07 -14.90
CA GLU A 240 -8.51 -30.36 -15.37
C GLU A 240 -9.12 -31.61 -14.70
N GLU A 241 -8.33 -32.66 -14.44
CA GLU A 241 -8.80 -33.87 -13.72
C GLU A 241 -9.24 -33.60 -12.27
N HIS A 242 -8.82 -32.48 -11.68
CA HIS A 242 -9.12 -32.10 -10.30
C HIS A 242 -10.38 -31.24 -10.16
N LEU A 243 -11.04 -30.85 -11.27
CA LEU A 243 -12.27 -30.03 -11.29
C LEU A 243 -13.47 -30.69 -10.60
N HIS A 244 -13.41 -32.00 -10.32
CA HIS A 244 -14.44 -32.76 -9.61
C HIS A 244 -13.87 -33.60 -8.43
N ASP A 245 -12.66 -33.31 -7.92
CA ASP A 245 -12.11 -34.02 -6.74
C ASP A 245 -13.07 -33.85 -5.52
N PRO A 246 -13.36 -34.92 -4.75
CA PRO A 246 -14.27 -34.85 -3.61
C PRO A 246 -13.77 -33.93 -2.47
N ASN A 247 -12.48 -33.57 -2.45
CA ASN A 247 -11.92 -32.61 -1.52
C ASN A 247 -12.19 -31.17 -2.01
N ASN A 248 -13.04 -30.47 -1.27
CA ASN A 248 -13.44 -29.08 -1.53
C ASN A 248 -12.29 -28.04 -1.59
N ARG A 249 -11.07 -28.34 -1.12
CA ARG A 249 -9.88 -27.49 -1.30
C ARG A 249 -9.20 -27.75 -2.65
N ILE A 250 -9.01 -29.02 -3.00
CA ILE A 250 -8.47 -29.44 -4.31
C ILE A 250 -9.35 -28.89 -5.42
N ARG A 251 -10.66 -29.17 -5.34
CA ARG A 251 -11.66 -28.72 -6.32
C ARG A 251 -11.68 -27.20 -6.48
N ALA A 252 -11.64 -26.45 -5.37
CA ALA A 252 -11.63 -24.99 -5.42
C ALA A 252 -10.35 -24.42 -6.02
N ASN A 253 -9.18 -24.99 -5.68
CA ASN A 253 -7.91 -24.56 -6.26
C ASN A 253 -7.83 -24.91 -7.76
N ALA A 254 -8.39 -26.04 -8.19
CA ALA A 254 -8.48 -26.42 -9.60
C ALA A 254 -9.36 -25.44 -10.40
N ILE A 255 -10.57 -25.16 -9.89
CA ILE A 255 -11.48 -24.16 -10.47
C ILE A 255 -10.80 -22.79 -10.56
N LEU A 256 -10.08 -22.34 -9.52
CA LEU A 256 -9.40 -21.05 -9.53
C LEU A 256 -8.17 -21.00 -10.45
N ALA A 257 -7.56 -22.13 -10.80
CA ALA A 257 -6.52 -22.19 -11.82
C ALA A 257 -7.12 -22.13 -13.23
N ILE A 258 -8.14 -22.95 -13.53
CA ILE A 258 -8.79 -22.97 -14.85
C ILE A 258 -9.55 -21.65 -15.13
N ALA A 259 -10.15 -21.02 -14.13
CA ALA A 259 -10.82 -19.72 -14.27
C ALA A 259 -9.90 -18.56 -14.67
N LYS A 260 -8.56 -18.70 -14.50
CA LYS A 260 -7.58 -17.73 -15.02
C LYS A 260 -7.35 -17.87 -16.53
N LEU A 261 -7.74 -19.02 -17.11
CA LEU A 261 -7.47 -19.41 -18.49
C LEU A 261 -8.75 -19.34 -19.35
N GLU A 262 -9.84 -19.89 -18.85
CA GLU A 262 -11.14 -20.05 -19.52
C GLU A 262 -12.29 -19.60 -18.60
N PRO A 263 -12.32 -18.32 -18.16
CA PRO A 263 -13.30 -17.81 -17.19
C PRO A 263 -14.75 -17.98 -17.64
N GLU A 264 -15.02 -17.99 -18.95
CA GLU A 264 -16.34 -18.16 -19.54
C GLU A 264 -16.88 -19.60 -19.45
N LYS A 265 -16.01 -20.58 -19.18
CA LYS A 265 -16.38 -22.01 -19.15
C LYS A 265 -16.65 -22.56 -17.75
N ILE A 266 -16.20 -21.86 -16.70
CA ILE A 266 -16.11 -22.40 -15.33
C ILE A 266 -17.37 -22.22 -14.47
N LYS A 267 -18.41 -21.55 -14.99
CA LYS A 267 -19.67 -21.34 -14.27
C LYS A 267 -20.40 -22.64 -13.89
N PRO A 268 -20.50 -23.69 -14.74
CA PRO A 268 -21.17 -24.94 -14.39
C PRO A 268 -20.58 -25.64 -13.16
N GLU A 269 -19.25 -25.67 -13.03
CA GLU A 269 -18.54 -26.34 -11.94
C GLU A 269 -18.79 -25.62 -10.60
N ILE A 270 -18.81 -24.29 -10.63
CA ILE A 270 -19.16 -23.47 -9.47
C ILE A 270 -20.64 -23.65 -9.13
N GLN A 271 -21.53 -23.67 -10.13
CA GLN A 271 -22.96 -23.89 -9.93
C GLN A 271 -23.26 -25.28 -9.33
N GLU A 272 -22.54 -26.32 -9.73
CA GLU A 272 -22.62 -27.65 -9.10
C GLU A 272 -22.18 -27.59 -7.62
N MET A 273 -21.07 -26.91 -7.32
CA MET A 273 -20.63 -26.69 -5.94
C MET A 273 -21.63 -25.87 -5.10
N VAL A 274 -22.36 -24.92 -5.70
CA VAL A 274 -23.45 -24.16 -5.05
C VAL A 274 -24.70 -25.01 -4.84
N ALA A 275 -25.03 -25.91 -5.76
CA ALA A 275 -26.16 -26.84 -5.61
C ALA A 275 -25.89 -27.99 -4.62
N SER A 276 -24.62 -28.24 -4.28
CA SER A 276 -24.20 -29.38 -3.45
C SER A 276 -24.83 -29.40 -2.06
N ASN A 277 -25.21 -30.59 -1.58
CA ASN A 277 -25.67 -30.79 -0.22
C ASN A 277 -24.57 -30.55 0.83
N ASP A 278 -23.29 -30.76 0.47
CA ASP A 278 -22.17 -30.49 1.39
C ASP A 278 -22.01 -28.99 1.67
N VAL A 279 -21.99 -28.66 2.96
CA VAL A 279 -21.75 -27.32 3.48
C VAL A 279 -20.33 -26.83 3.13
N GLN A 280 -19.33 -27.70 3.07
CA GLN A 280 -17.96 -27.28 2.75
C GLN A 280 -17.77 -27.00 1.26
N LEU A 281 -18.37 -27.78 0.34
CA LEU A 281 -18.42 -27.45 -1.09
C LEU A 281 -19.11 -26.10 -1.34
N ARG A 282 -20.30 -25.84 -0.78
CA ARG A 282 -20.97 -24.53 -0.93
C ARG A 282 -20.16 -23.38 -0.33
N ARG A 283 -19.50 -23.61 0.82
CA ARG A 283 -18.56 -22.66 1.44
C ARG A 283 -17.33 -22.42 0.55
N SER A 284 -16.82 -23.43 -0.15
CA SER A 284 -15.73 -23.27 -1.10
C SER A 284 -16.18 -22.51 -2.36
N ALA A 285 -17.39 -22.75 -2.89
CA ALA A 285 -17.97 -21.93 -3.95
C ALA A 285 -18.04 -20.44 -3.54
N ALA A 286 -18.51 -20.17 -2.31
CA ALA A 286 -18.56 -18.83 -1.77
C ALA A 286 -17.17 -18.16 -1.64
N PHE A 287 -16.09 -18.94 -1.51
CA PHE A 287 -14.71 -18.43 -1.56
C PHE A 287 -14.25 -18.18 -3.00
N ILE A 288 -14.49 -19.13 -3.92
CA ILE A 288 -14.16 -19.01 -5.35
C ILE A 288 -14.76 -17.73 -5.92
N LEU A 289 -16.04 -17.48 -5.68
CA LEU A 289 -16.75 -16.29 -6.15
C LEU A 289 -16.13 -14.97 -5.66
N GLY A 290 -15.48 -14.93 -4.50
CA GLY A 290 -14.75 -13.76 -4.04
C GLY A 290 -13.40 -13.54 -4.71
N MET A 291 -12.82 -14.59 -5.30
CA MET A 291 -11.53 -14.56 -5.98
C MET A 291 -11.68 -14.29 -7.49
N ILE A 292 -12.79 -14.70 -8.09
CA ILE A 292 -13.17 -14.43 -9.50
C ILE A 292 -14.53 -13.71 -9.58
N PRO A 293 -14.65 -12.46 -9.07
CA PRO A 293 -15.88 -11.70 -9.14
C PRO A 293 -16.25 -11.35 -10.59
N SER A 294 -17.48 -11.62 -10.97
CA SER A 294 -18.11 -11.21 -12.24
C SER A 294 -19.60 -10.98 -11.97
N ASP A 295 -20.21 -10.04 -12.69
CA ASP A 295 -21.67 -9.83 -12.60
C ASP A 295 -22.44 -11.09 -13.05
N GLU A 296 -21.81 -11.95 -13.86
CA GLU A 296 -22.32 -13.27 -14.27
C GLU A 296 -22.51 -14.25 -13.09
N TYR A 297 -21.91 -13.97 -11.93
CA TYR A 297 -22.02 -14.78 -10.72
C TYR A 297 -22.93 -14.17 -9.64
N HIS A 298 -23.66 -13.09 -9.94
CA HIS A 298 -24.56 -12.46 -8.98
C HIS A 298 -25.71 -13.39 -8.51
N ASP A 299 -26.19 -14.27 -9.39
CA ASP A 299 -27.18 -15.31 -9.06
C ASP A 299 -26.63 -16.32 -8.03
N LEU A 300 -25.45 -16.88 -8.29
CA LEU A 300 -24.76 -17.82 -7.41
C LEU A 300 -24.37 -17.15 -6.08
N GLY A 301 -23.89 -15.90 -6.14
CA GLY A 301 -23.54 -15.12 -4.97
C GLY A 301 -24.73 -14.82 -4.07
N ALA A 302 -25.87 -14.42 -4.63
CA ALA A 302 -27.11 -14.17 -3.88
C ALA A 302 -27.65 -15.45 -3.23
N ALA A 303 -27.61 -16.58 -3.94
CA ALA A 303 -27.99 -17.88 -3.38
C ALA A 303 -27.14 -18.26 -2.15
N LEU A 304 -25.84 -17.99 -2.18
CA LEU A 304 -24.92 -18.26 -1.06
C LEU A 304 -25.03 -17.24 0.08
N ILE A 305 -25.45 -16.00 -0.18
CA ILE A 305 -25.86 -15.04 0.85
C ILE A 305 -27.14 -15.51 1.57
N ALA A 306 -28.05 -16.18 0.86
CA ALA A 306 -29.28 -16.75 1.42
C ALA A 306 -29.14 -18.18 2.00
N ASP A 307 -27.93 -18.77 2.04
CA ASP A 307 -27.74 -20.19 2.36
C ASP A 307 -28.29 -20.60 3.74
N LYS A 308 -28.87 -21.81 3.80
CA LYS A 308 -29.34 -22.43 5.06
C LYS A 308 -28.27 -22.47 6.16
N SER A 309 -26.99 -22.62 5.81
CA SER A 309 -25.87 -22.64 6.74
C SER A 309 -25.24 -21.27 6.93
N GLU A 310 -25.20 -20.81 8.17
CA GLU A 310 -24.47 -19.59 8.59
C GLU A 310 -22.98 -19.62 8.23
N VAL A 311 -22.36 -20.80 8.12
CA VAL A 311 -20.95 -20.93 7.73
C VAL A 311 -20.74 -20.53 6.26
N VAL A 312 -21.72 -20.83 5.40
CA VAL A 312 -21.73 -20.43 3.99
C VAL A 312 -22.05 -18.95 3.86
N ARG A 313 -23.14 -18.47 4.49
CA ARG A 313 -23.51 -17.03 4.50
C ARG A 313 -22.36 -16.15 4.97
N LYS A 314 -21.70 -16.53 6.07
CA LYS A 314 -20.50 -15.85 6.61
C LYS A 314 -19.37 -15.80 5.59
N ARG A 315 -19.09 -16.91 4.88
CA ARG A 315 -18.01 -16.93 3.88
C ARG A 315 -18.37 -16.08 2.66
N MET A 316 -19.61 -16.09 2.21
CA MET A 316 -20.03 -15.27 1.07
C MET A 316 -19.97 -13.78 1.42
N ILE A 317 -20.43 -13.37 2.61
CA ILE A 317 -20.29 -11.98 3.10
C ILE A 317 -18.83 -11.52 3.14
N GLN A 318 -17.90 -12.39 3.58
CA GLN A 318 -16.46 -12.09 3.54
C GLN A 318 -15.90 -11.94 2.11
N SER A 319 -16.57 -12.52 1.13
CA SER A 319 -16.16 -12.61 -0.28
C SER A 319 -16.77 -11.50 -1.15
N LEU A 320 -17.87 -10.87 -0.70
CA LEU A 320 -18.50 -9.72 -1.37
C LEU A 320 -17.54 -8.56 -1.67
N ARG A 321 -16.44 -8.41 -0.92
CA ARG A 321 -15.50 -7.28 -1.00
C ARG A 321 -14.91 -6.93 -2.38
N ASN A 322 -15.02 -7.83 -3.37
CA ASN A 322 -14.47 -7.66 -4.71
C ASN A 322 -15.56 -7.62 -5.81
N PHE A 323 -16.85 -7.71 -5.45
CA PHE A 323 -17.99 -7.55 -6.36
C PHE A 323 -18.32 -6.08 -6.62
N SER A 324 -19.18 -5.82 -7.62
CA SER A 324 -19.68 -4.47 -7.92
C SER A 324 -20.49 -3.89 -6.76
N SER A 325 -20.26 -2.60 -6.43
CA SER A 325 -20.75 -1.97 -5.20
C SER A 325 -22.27 -2.03 -5.03
N GLU A 326 -23.03 -1.96 -6.14
CA GLU A 326 -24.49 -2.08 -6.13
C GLU A 326 -24.94 -3.45 -5.63
N PHE A 327 -24.38 -4.53 -6.19
CA PHE A 327 -24.66 -5.90 -5.73
C PHE A 327 -24.27 -6.06 -4.26
N VAL A 328 -23.10 -5.57 -3.86
CA VAL A 328 -22.63 -5.64 -2.47
C VAL A 328 -23.57 -4.92 -1.52
N PHE A 329 -24.05 -3.72 -1.86
CA PHE A 329 -24.99 -2.97 -1.02
C PHE A 329 -26.33 -3.71 -0.88
N ASN A 330 -26.86 -4.25 -1.98
CA ASN A 330 -28.10 -5.02 -1.98
C ASN A 330 -27.99 -6.32 -1.15
N GLN A 331 -26.91 -7.09 -1.31
CA GLN A 331 -26.68 -8.30 -0.50
C GLN A 331 -26.44 -8.00 0.98
N LEU A 332 -25.79 -6.87 1.31
CA LEU A 332 -25.57 -6.47 2.69
C LEU A 332 -26.86 -6.00 3.38
N ASP A 333 -27.80 -5.32 2.71
CA ASP A 333 -29.07 -4.95 3.37
C ASP A 333 -29.90 -6.18 3.81
N LEU A 334 -29.86 -7.25 3.00
CA LEU A 334 -30.40 -8.56 3.35
C LEU A 334 -29.65 -9.17 4.55
N ALA A 335 -28.31 -9.26 4.49
CA ALA A 335 -27.50 -9.87 5.55
C ALA A 335 -27.52 -9.09 6.89
N LEU A 336 -27.72 -7.77 6.85
CA LEU A 336 -27.98 -6.92 8.04
C LEU A 336 -29.32 -7.26 8.71
N SER A 337 -30.21 -7.97 8.03
CA SER A 337 -31.53 -8.39 8.50
C SER A 337 -31.55 -9.86 8.97
N ASP A 338 -30.42 -10.57 8.93
CA ASP A 338 -30.32 -12.00 9.27
C ASP A 338 -30.71 -12.30 10.73
N HIS A 339 -31.33 -13.45 10.96
CA HIS A 339 -31.72 -13.91 12.31
C HIS A 339 -30.50 -14.13 13.22
N ASN A 340 -29.42 -14.69 12.69
CA ASN A 340 -28.20 -14.96 13.43
C ASN A 340 -27.39 -13.67 13.62
N LYS A 341 -27.21 -13.27 14.88
CA LYS A 341 -26.42 -12.10 15.29
C LYS A 341 -25.03 -12.05 14.67
N TRP A 342 -24.36 -13.18 14.48
CA TRP A 342 -23.02 -13.23 13.90
C TRP A 342 -23.01 -12.91 12.40
N ILE A 343 -24.08 -13.25 11.67
CA ILE A 343 -24.22 -12.87 10.27
C ILE A 343 -24.43 -11.36 10.15
N ARG A 344 -25.32 -10.78 10.98
CA ARG A 344 -25.45 -9.32 11.09
C ARG A 344 -24.11 -8.67 11.44
N LYS A 345 -23.34 -9.21 12.39
CA LYS A 345 -22.00 -8.70 12.73
C LYS A 345 -21.07 -8.68 11.51
N HIS A 346 -20.96 -9.78 10.77
CA HIS A 346 -20.08 -9.86 9.58
C HIS A 346 -20.56 -8.94 8.46
N ALA A 347 -21.88 -8.71 8.32
CA ALA A 347 -22.43 -7.75 7.39
C ALA A 347 -22.08 -6.30 7.78
N ILE A 348 -22.17 -5.93 9.06
CA ILE A 348 -21.72 -4.61 9.57
C ILE A 348 -20.20 -4.47 9.39
N ASP A 349 -19.41 -5.49 9.76
CA ASP A 349 -17.94 -5.50 9.64
C ASP A 349 -17.46 -5.34 8.19
N MET A 350 -18.28 -5.77 7.20
CA MET A 350 -18.03 -5.54 5.78
C MET A 350 -18.49 -4.12 5.37
N ALA A 351 -19.72 -3.72 5.73
CA ALA A 351 -20.26 -2.38 5.45
C ALA A 351 -19.33 -1.25 5.91
N THR A 352 -18.72 -1.38 7.10
CA THR A 352 -17.73 -0.43 7.64
C THR A 352 -16.54 -0.19 6.71
N ARG A 353 -16.16 -1.18 5.90
CA ARG A 353 -14.99 -1.14 4.99
C ARG A 353 -15.31 -0.55 3.61
N LEU A 354 -16.60 -0.33 3.31
CA LEU A 354 -17.06 0.16 2.01
C LEU A 354 -17.27 1.67 2.08
N SER A 355 -16.66 2.43 1.17
CA SER A 355 -16.90 3.87 1.08
C SER A 355 -18.35 4.17 0.72
N LYS A 356 -18.93 5.20 1.35
CA LYS A 356 -20.31 5.67 1.09
C LYS A 356 -21.42 4.63 1.35
N PHE A 357 -21.22 3.65 2.24
CA PHE A 357 -22.27 2.67 2.56
C PHE A 357 -23.50 3.34 3.24
N PRO A 358 -24.75 2.99 2.88
CA PRO A 358 -25.96 3.60 3.46
C PRO A 358 -26.11 3.37 4.98
N HIS A 359 -25.83 4.41 5.77
CA HIS A 359 -25.84 4.32 7.24
C HIS A 359 -27.22 4.01 7.86
N LYS A 360 -28.32 4.22 7.14
CA LYS A 360 -29.71 4.14 7.66
C LYS A 360 -30.04 2.79 8.31
N LYS A 361 -29.61 1.67 7.73
CA LYS A 361 -29.85 0.33 8.28
C LYS A 361 -29.02 0.09 9.55
N ILE A 362 -27.75 0.53 9.55
CA ILE A 362 -26.85 0.46 10.70
C ILE A 362 -27.37 1.32 11.87
N LEU A 363 -27.89 2.52 11.58
CA LEU A 363 -28.51 3.41 12.56
C LEU A 363 -29.78 2.80 13.18
N GLY A 364 -30.55 2.03 12.41
CA GLY A 364 -31.67 1.23 12.91
C GLY A 364 -31.20 0.12 13.84
N LEU A 365 -30.22 -0.69 13.41
CA LEU A 365 -29.62 -1.76 14.22
C LEU A 365 -29.01 -1.23 15.52
N LEU A 366 -28.31 -0.10 15.49
CA LEU A 366 -27.73 0.51 16.70
C LEU A 366 -28.80 0.84 17.76
N LYS A 367 -30.05 1.13 17.37
CA LYS A 367 -31.15 1.39 18.32
C LYS A 367 -31.75 0.10 18.89
N THR A 368 -31.85 -0.97 18.10
CA THR A 368 -32.57 -2.21 18.46
C THR A 368 -31.68 -3.34 19.00
N GLU A 369 -30.44 -3.45 18.53
CA GLU A 369 -29.50 -4.52 18.84
C GLU A 369 -29.03 -4.49 20.30
N ARG A 370 -28.72 -5.66 20.88
CA ARG A 370 -28.31 -5.80 22.30
C ARG A 370 -27.07 -6.67 22.49
N ALA A 371 -26.68 -7.46 21.48
CA ALA A 371 -25.46 -8.25 21.49
C ALA A 371 -24.22 -7.32 21.43
N ALA A 372 -23.33 -7.43 22.42
CA ALA A 372 -22.13 -6.59 22.50
C ALA A 372 -21.28 -6.56 21.21
N PRO A 373 -20.98 -7.69 20.54
CA PRO A 373 -20.16 -7.69 19.33
C PRO A 373 -20.82 -6.94 18.15
N ASN A 374 -22.14 -6.87 18.12
CA ASN A 374 -22.90 -6.20 17.07
C ASN A 374 -23.02 -4.70 17.36
N LEU A 375 -23.23 -4.33 18.63
CA LEU A 375 -23.17 -2.92 19.05
C LEU A 375 -21.77 -2.34 18.82
N GLU A 376 -20.72 -3.08 19.17
CA GLU A 376 -19.33 -2.72 18.88
C GLU A 376 -19.11 -2.50 17.37
N SER A 377 -19.57 -3.41 16.50
CA SER A 377 -19.51 -3.23 15.05
C SER A 377 -20.32 -2.02 14.56
N CYS A 378 -21.54 -1.79 15.06
CA CYS A 378 -22.36 -0.63 14.70
C CYS A 378 -21.71 0.70 15.12
N LEU A 379 -21.06 0.73 16.28
CA LEU A 379 -20.33 1.91 16.76
C LEU A 379 -19.06 2.13 15.93
N ASN A 380 -18.28 1.08 15.67
CA ASN A 380 -17.12 1.13 14.80
C ASN A 380 -17.47 1.55 13.36
N PHE A 381 -18.66 1.23 12.84
CA PHE A 381 -19.14 1.78 11.56
C PHE A 381 -19.12 3.31 11.56
N PHE A 382 -19.66 3.95 12.61
CA PHE A 382 -19.68 5.42 12.74
C PHE A 382 -18.33 6.05 13.10
N VAL A 383 -17.28 5.26 13.36
CA VAL A 383 -15.88 5.76 13.41
C VAL A 383 -15.34 6.05 12.01
N PHE A 384 -15.68 5.20 11.03
CA PHE A 384 -15.24 5.35 9.64
C PHE A 384 -16.25 6.11 8.76
N HIS A 385 -17.52 6.15 9.17
CA HIS A 385 -18.62 6.87 8.53
C HIS A 385 -19.29 7.82 9.54
N PRO A 386 -18.61 8.89 9.99
CA PRO A 386 -19.17 9.82 10.96
C PRO A 386 -20.39 10.57 10.40
N VAL A 387 -21.49 10.56 11.16
CA VAL A 387 -22.81 11.12 10.79
C VAL A 387 -23.46 11.65 12.07
N GLU A 388 -23.84 12.93 12.11
CA GLU A 388 -24.36 13.58 13.33
C GLU A 388 -25.66 12.96 13.84
N GLU A 389 -26.55 12.52 12.96
CA GLU A 389 -27.80 11.85 13.33
C GLU A 389 -27.56 10.59 14.19
N ALA A 390 -26.40 9.95 14.04
CA ALA A 390 -26.01 8.79 14.82
C ALA A 390 -25.71 9.13 16.29
N MET A 391 -25.29 10.35 16.60
CA MET A 391 -25.00 10.83 17.97
C MET A 391 -26.17 10.56 18.93
N THR A 392 -27.41 10.69 18.44
CA THR A 392 -28.64 10.39 19.22
C THR A 392 -28.76 8.90 19.59
N ALA A 393 -28.43 8.00 18.67
CA ALA A 393 -28.49 6.56 18.87
C ALA A 393 -27.32 6.04 19.70
N ILE A 394 -26.12 6.59 19.48
CA ILE A 394 -24.92 6.28 20.26
C ILE A 394 -25.15 6.67 21.74
N LYS A 395 -25.77 7.82 22.01
CA LYS A 395 -26.08 8.31 23.36
C LYS A 395 -27.05 7.42 24.17
N LEU A 396 -27.71 6.44 23.55
CA LEU A 396 -28.52 5.42 24.25
C LEU A 396 -27.64 4.40 25.03
N HIS A 397 -26.42 4.14 24.56
CA HIS A 397 -25.56 3.06 25.07
C HIS A 397 -24.50 3.52 26.09
N VAL A 398 -24.54 4.79 26.51
CA VAL A 398 -23.54 5.38 27.44
C VAL A 398 -23.58 4.73 28.84
N LYS A 399 -24.65 3.99 29.18
CA LYS A 399 -24.76 3.19 30.40
C LYS A 399 -24.29 1.73 30.26
N ASP A 400 -23.74 1.34 29.11
CA ASP A 400 -23.15 0.01 28.95
C ASP A 400 -21.84 -0.11 29.74
N ARG A 401 -21.69 -1.21 30.47
CA ARG A 401 -20.49 -1.52 31.29
C ARG A 401 -19.46 -2.38 30.56
N ARG A 402 -19.78 -2.85 29.35
CA ARG A 402 -18.92 -3.74 28.56
C ARG A 402 -17.83 -2.90 27.89
N LEU A 403 -16.60 -2.93 28.42
CA LEU A 403 -15.48 -2.09 27.96
C LEU A 403 -15.30 -2.02 26.43
N PRO A 404 -15.45 -3.11 25.62
CA PRO A 404 -15.37 -3.01 24.16
C PRO A 404 -16.43 -2.06 23.56
N VAL A 405 -17.66 -2.12 24.08
CA VAL A 405 -18.75 -1.22 23.67
C VAL A 405 -18.46 0.22 24.12
N VAL A 406 -17.94 0.41 25.34
CA VAL A 406 -17.54 1.75 25.84
C VAL A 406 -16.43 2.36 24.99
N LYS A 407 -15.41 1.58 24.60
CA LYS A 407 -14.32 2.01 23.72
C LYS A 407 -14.82 2.38 22.32
N ALA A 408 -15.65 1.54 21.72
CA ALA A 408 -16.24 1.82 20.41
C ALA A 408 -17.20 3.04 20.45
N LEU A 409 -17.95 3.21 21.55
CA LEU A 409 -18.82 4.37 21.78
C LEU A 409 -18.01 5.65 21.87
N LEU A 410 -16.96 5.68 22.69
CA LEU A 410 -16.08 6.83 22.83
C LEU A 410 -15.42 7.18 21.49
N ALA A 411 -14.96 6.19 20.74
CA ALA A 411 -14.35 6.39 19.42
C ALA A 411 -15.36 6.96 18.40
N ALA A 412 -16.59 6.45 18.34
CA ALA A 412 -17.63 6.94 17.44
C ALA A 412 -18.06 8.38 17.80
N VAL A 413 -18.20 8.67 19.09
CA VAL A 413 -18.49 10.02 19.59
C VAL A 413 -17.35 11.00 19.25
N ALA A 414 -16.09 10.56 19.34
CA ALA A 414 -14.92 11.37 18.97
C ALA A 414 -14.82 11.60 17.45
N ALA A 415 -15.15 10.60 16.63
CA ALA A 415 -15.13 10.71 15.17
C ALA A 415 -16.19 11.67 14.63
N ILE A 416 -17.33 11.78 15.32
CA ILE A 416 -18.43 12.69 14.98
C ILE A 416 -18.19 14.08 15.60
N GLY A 417 -18.27 14.19 16.94
CA GLY A 417 -18.29 15.47 17.65
C GLY A 417 -16.96 15.91 18.25
N GLY A 418 -15.86 15.22 17.94
CA GLY A 418 -14.53 15.53 18.47
C GLY A 418 -14.45 15.50 20.00
N VAL A 419 -13.60 16.36 20.55
CA VAL A 419 -13.36 16.52 22.00
C VAL A 419 -14.64 16.87 22.76
N GLU A 420 -15.45 17.82 22.26
CA GLU A 420 -16.68 18.26 22.93
C GLU A 420 -17.80 17.21 22.86
N GLY A 421 -17.87 16.45 21.76
CA GLY A 421 -18.69 15.25 21.67
C GLY A 421 -18.39 14.29 22.81
N VAL A 422 -17.11 13.98 23.05
CA VAL A 422 -16.68 13.06 24.11
C VAL A 422 -16.95 13.63 25.51
N LYS A 423 -16.65 14.92 25.74
CA LYS A 423 -17.04 15.62 26.98
C LYS A 423 -18.54 15.57 27.24
N SER A 424 -19.39 15.60 26.20
CA SER A 424 -20.85 15.51 26.35
C SER A 424 -21.37 14.13 26.83
N VAL A 425 -20.58 13.06 26.71
CA VAL A 425 -20.95 11.71 27.20
C VAL A 425 -20.19 11.30 28.46
N ALA A 426 -18.99 11.84 28.69
CA ALA A 426 -18.11 11.43 29.78
C ALA A 426 -18.77 11.42 31.19
N PRO A 427 -19.57 12.42 31.61
CA PRO A 427 -20.21 12.43 32.93
C PRO A 427 -21.25 11.31 33.17
N ARG A 428 -21.61 10.55 32.12
CA ARG A 428 -22.59 9.46 32.18
C ARG A 428 -21.96 8.05 32.13
N LEU A 429 -20.64 7.97 31.92
CA LEU A 429 -19.86 6.73 31.96
C LEU A 429 -19.52 6.32 33.40
N GLU A 430 -19.03 5.09 33.59
CA GLU A 430 -18.62 4.59 34.90
C GLU A 430 -17.25 5.14 35.33
N GLN A 431 -17.22 6.41 35.75
CA GLN A 431 -16.05 7.19 36.19
C GLN A 431 -15.35 6.68 37.48
N ARG A 432 -15.57 5.41 37.85
CA ARG A 432 -14.85 4.69 38.92
C ARG A 432 -14.05 3.51 38.39
N ASP A 433 -14.28 3.05 37.16
CA ASP A 433 -13.49 1.99 36.54
C ASP A 433 -12.21 2.59 35.91
N PRO A 434 -11.00 2.19 36.36
CA PRO A 434 -9.74 2.64 35.77
C PRO A 434 -9.63 2.35 34.26
N GLN A 435 -10.27 1.28 33.77
CA GLN A 435 -10.25 0.91 32.36
C GLN A 435 -11.11 1.85 31.51
N VAL A 436 -12.22 2.35 32.05
CA VAL A 436 -13.06 3.39 31.42
C VAL A 436 -12.37 4.76 31.46
N ILE A 437 -11.74 5.12 32.60
CA ILE A 437 -10.97 6.36 32.73
C ILE A 437 -9.82 6.38 31.71
N ARG A 438 -9.04 5.29 31.63
CA ARG A 438 -7.96 5.14 30.64
C ARG A 438 -8.47 5.25 29.20
N ALA A 439 -9.57 4.57 28.86
CA ALA A 439 -10.17 4.65 27.53
C ALA A 439 -10.62 6.07 27.16
N LEU A 440 -11.19 6.80 28.12
CA LEU A 440 -11.60 8.19 27.96
C LEU A 440 -10.40 9.11 27.72
N SER A 441 -9.33 9.00 28.54
CA SER A 441 -8.10 9.76 28.35
C SER A 441 -7.44 9.46 27.00
N GLU A 442 -7.24 8.19 26.66
CA GLU A 442 -6.64 7.79 25.38
C GLU A 442 -7.39 8.37 24.17
N ILE A 443 -8.73 8.41 24.22
CA ILE A 443 -9.56 8.87 23.09
C ILE A 443 -9.62 10.39 23.03
N LEU A 444 -9.67 11.11 24.16
CA LEU A 444 -9.57 12.57 24.18
C LEU A 444 -8.19 13.06 23.68
N ILE A 445 -7.11 12.38 24.08
CA ILE A 445 -5.75 12.65 23.56
C ILE A 445 -5.73 12.44 22.04
N LYS A 446 -6.26 11.32 21.53
CA LYS A 446 -6.34 11.03 20.08
C LYS A 446 -7.22 12.04 19.32
N ALA A 447 -8.26 12.58 19.95
CA ALA A 447 -9.11 13.64 19.42
C ALA A 447 -8.46 15.04 19.45
N GLY A 448 -7.26 15.17 20.03
CA GLY A 448 -6.46 16.40 20.04
C GLY A 448 -6.58 17.26 21.31
N GLU A 449 -7.13 16.74 22.41
CA GLU A 449 -7.15 17.44 23.71
C GLU A 449 -5.77 17.38 24.38
N ARG A 450 -4.85 18.24 23.93
CA ARG A 450 -3.46 18.33 24.41
C ARG A 450 -3.37 18.48 25.92
N LYS A 451 -4.29 19.23 26.56
CA LYS A 451 -4.22 19.56 27.98
C LYS A 451 -4.30 18.32 28.89
N ILE A 452 -5.00 17.26 28.48
CA ILE A 452 -5.11 16.02 29.29
C ILE A 452 -3.76 15.33 29.47
N LEU A 453 -2.79 15.53 28.56
CA LEU A 453 -1.42 15.07 28.77
C LEU A 453 -0.74 15.83 29.91
N GLU A 454 -0.93 17.14 29.98
CA GLU A 454 -0.37 18.01 31.02
C GLU A 454 -1.03 17.76 32.37
N ASP A 455 -2.37 17.75 32.43
CA ASP A 455 -3.15 17.43 33.63
C ASP A 455 -2.80 16.04 34.20
N LEU A 456 -2.53 15.04 33.33
CA LEU A 456 -2.14 13.69 33.76
C LEU A 456 -0.73 13.65 34.37
N VAL A 457 0.22 14.39 33.79
CA VAL A 457 1.61 14.46 34.28
C VAL A 457 1.69 15.27 35.58
N GLU A 458 0.98 16.40 35.66
CA GLU A 458 0.90 17.21 36.89
C GLU A 458 0.23 16.44 38.02
N ARG A 459 -0.87 15.72 37.73
CA ARG A 459 -1.52 14.84 38.71
C ARG A 459 -0.57 13.74 39.19
N PHE A 460 0.16 13.09 38.27
CA PHE A 460 1.13 12.04 38.61
C PHE A 460 2.26 12.57 39.51
N ALA A 461 2.81 13.74 39.19
CA ALA A 461 3.88 14.40 39.95
C ALA A 461 3.49 14.83 41.38
N GLN A 462 2.20 14.82 41.73
CA GLN A 462 1.68 15.13 43.06
C GLN A 462 1.40 13.88 43.92
N LEU A 463 1.45 12.67 43.35
CA LEU A 463 1.12 11.44 44.06
C LEU A 463 2.19 11.03 45.08
N LYS A 464 1.74 10.54 46.23
CA LYS A 464 2.60 10.07 47.34
C LYS A 464 2.31 8.62 47.77
N HIS A 465 1.27 8.00 47.24
CA HIS A 465 0.85 6.65 47.61
C HIS A 465 1.01 5.71 46.43
N GLU A 466 1.69 4.58 46.65
CA GLU A 466 2.04 3.57 45.66
C GLU A 466 0.84 3.14 44.79
N ASN A 467 -0.26 2.74 45.42
CA ASN A 467 -1.50 2.32 44.72
C ASN A 467 -2.07 3.38 43.77
N GLN A 468 -1.79 4.67 44.00
CA GLN A 468 -2.21 5.77 43.11
C GLN A 468 -1.24 5.93 41.94
N VAL A 469 0.06 5.74 42.18
CA VAL A 469 1.13 5.80 41.16
C VAL A 469 0.96 4.66 40.17
N GLU A 470 0.84 3.42 40.65
CA GLU A 470 0.57 2.24 39.80
C GLU A 470 -0.67 2.42 38.92
N ALA A 471 -1.75 3.00 39.45
CA ALA A 471 -2.99 3.23 38.71
C ALA A 471 -2.86 4.22 37.54
N LEU A 472 -1.82 5.06 37.51
CA LEU A 472 -1.57 6.04 36.44
C LEU A 472 -0.44 5.66 35.47
N ILE A 473 0.50 4.78 35.84
CA ILE A 473 1.58 4.30 34.96
C ILE A 473 1.05 3.83 33.58
N PRO A 474 -0.03 3.01 33.48
CA PRO A 474 -0.55 2.57 32.19
C PRO A 474 -1.07 3.71 31.29
N SER A 475 -1.55 4.80 31.88
CA SER A 475 -2.05 5.97 31.14
C SER A 475 -0.91 6.84 30.61
N LEU A 476 0.17 7.02 31.38
CA LEU A 476 1.38 7.70 30.90
C LEU A 476 2.10 6.87 29.83
N SER A 477 2.26 5.57 30.03
CA SER A 477 2.80 4.63 29.02
C SER A 477 1.99 4.67 27.72
N SER A 478 0.65 4.67 27.80
CA SER A 478 -0.22 4.78 26.61
C SER A 478 -0.11 6.15 25.93
N SER A 479 0.19 7.20 26.68
CA SER A 479 0.40 8.55 26.16
C SER A 479 1.73 8.65 25.41
N LEU A 480 2.81 8.13 26.00
CA LEU A 480 4.14 8.04 25.35
C LEU A 480 4.06 7.25 24.04
N LYS A 481 3.35 6.12 24.03
CA LYS A 481 3.09 5.31 22.82
C LYS A 481 2.24 6.01 21.73
N ILE A 482 1.63 7.16 22.02
CA ILE A 482 1.02 8.05 21.02
C ILE A 482 2.05 9.07 20.52
N LEU A 483 2.91 9.60 21.40
CA LEU A 483 3.99 10.53 21.05
C LEU A 483 5.12 9.86 20.24
N ASP A 484 5.40 8.58 20.49
CA ASP A 484 6.37 7.75 19.76
C ASP A 484 6.04 7.60 18.27
N GLN A 485 4.80 7.90 17.86
CA GLN A 485 4.35 7.78 16.46
C GLN A 485 4.86 8.92 15.58
N GLY A 486 5.35 10.04 16.16
CA GLY A 486 5.87 11.19 15.42
C GLY A 486 4.85 11.72 14.40
N ASP A 487 5.27 11.86 13.14
CA ASP A 487 4.39 12.26 12.01
C ASP A 487 3.21 11.32 11.74
N LYS A 488 3.17 10.12 12.34
CA LYS A 488 2.05 9.17 12.25
C LYS A 488 1.06 9.28 13.41
N MET A 489 1.28 10.19 14.36
CA MET A 489 0.32 10.41 15.46
C MET A 489 -1.03 10.94 14.93
N PRO A 490 -2.11 10.90 15.73
CA PRO A 490 -3.42 11.39 15.32
C PRO A 490 -3.37 12.84 14.83
N GLU A 491 -3.86 13.09 13.61
CA GLU A 491 -3.81 14.40 12.95
C GLU A 491 -4.38 15.57 13.79
N PRO A 492 -5.49 15.43 14.54
CA PRO A 492 -5.98 16.50 15.42
C PRO A 492 -4.99 16.85 16.55
N LEU A 493 -4.27 15.86 17.08
CA LEU A 493 -3.27 16.05 18.13
C LEU A 493 -1.99 16.67 17.55
N LEU A 494 -1.53 16.20 16.39
CA LEU A 494 -0.39 16.80 15.69
C LEU A 494 -0.63 18.28 15.39
N LYS A 495 -1.82 18.60 14.83
CA LYS A 495 -2.23 20.00 14.59
C LYS A 495 -2.32 20.83 15.87
N ASN A 496 -2.64 20.24 17.03
CA ASN A 496 -2.59 20.96 18.30
C ASN A 496 -1.15 21.25 18.73
N PHE A 497 -0.25 20.25 18.64
CA PHE A 497 1.18 20.45 18.91
C PHE A 497 1.85 21.47 17.97
N GLU A 498 1.47 21.49 16.69
CA GLU A 498 2.03 22.39 15.67
C GLU A 498 1.50 23.84 15.74
N LYS A 499 0.37 24.09 16.43
CA LYS A 499 -0.21 25.45 16.59
C LYS A 499 0.69 26.37 17.40
N ILE A 500 1.24 27.40 16.76
CA ILE A 500 1.86 28.53 17.47
C ILE A 500 0.76 29.27 18.25
N GLU A 501 0.89 29.32 19.57
CA GLU A 501 0.01 30.10 20.43
C GLU A 501 0.50 31.56 20.44
N VAL A 502 -0.41 32.53 20.29
CA VAL A 502 -0.10 33.91 19.86
C VAL A 502 0.74 34.73 20.86
N ALA A 503 1.02 34.19 22.05
CA ALA A 503 1.86 34.81 23.07
C ALA A 503 3.36 34.86 22.71
N GLU A 504 3.87 33.94 21.88
CA GLU A 504 5.31 33.87 21.55
C GLU A 504 5.67 34.65 20.28
N ARG A 505 5.69 35.99 20.38
CA ARG A 505 6.51 36.86 19.49
C ARG A 505 7.49 37.68 20.34
N PRO A 506 8.81 37.60 20.08
CA PRO A 506 9.77 38.49 20.74
C PRO A 506 9.46 39.95 20.42
N ILE A 507 9.39 40.80 21.46
CA ILE A 507 9.32 42.25 21.29
C ILE A 507 10.70 42.71 20.79
N ALA A 508 10.78 43.15 19.54
CA ALA A 508 11.99 43.77 19.02
C ALA A 508 12.23 45.12 19.72
N PRO A 509 13.48 45.45 20.10
CA PRO A 509 13.77 46.76 20.68
C PRO A 509 13.56 47.88 19.63
N PRO A 510 13.14 49.08 20.05
CA PRO A 510 12.95 50.20 19.14
C PRO A 510 14.27 50.60 18.48
N ARG A 511 14.23 50.95 17.19
CA ARG A 511 15.38 51.55 16.49
C ARG A 511 15.51 53.03 16.85
N PRO A 512 16.73 53.58 16.93
CA PRO A 512 16.93 55.02 17.02
C PRO A 512 16.49 55.73 15.72
N PRO A 513 16.20 57.04 15.77
CA PRO A 513 15.91 57.83 14.57
C PRO A 513 17.15 57.93 13.67
N VAL A 514 16.91 58.18 12.38
CA VAL A 514 17.94 58.53 11.39
C VAL A 514 17.65 59.94 10.90
N GLU A 515 18.69 60.75 10.75
CA GLU A 515 18.60 62.17 10.42
C GLU A 515 18.37 62.40 8.92
N GLU A 516 17.56 63.41 8.57
CA GLU A 516 17.40 63.92 7.21
C GLU A 516 18.24 65.21 7.01
N PRO A 517 18.87 65.39 5.84
CA PRO A 517 19.13 66.71 5.26
C PRO A 517 17.91 67.14 4.40
N VAL A 518 17.16 68.19 4.75
CA VAL A 518 17.48 69.62 4.45
C VAL A 518 17.39 69.88 2.93
N SER A 519 16.18 70.12 2.40
CA SER A 519 15.56 71.46 2.11
C SER A 519 15.74 71.85 0.63
N GLU A 520 15.02 72.79 -0.01
CA GLU A 520 14.08 73.87 0.39
C GLU A 520 12.78 73.77 -0.47
N ALA A 521 11.58 74.11 0.04
CA ALA A 521 10.81 75.36 -0.18
C ALA A 521 10.43 75.68 -1.66
N GLU A 522 9.26 76.25 -2.00
CA GLU A 522 8.28 77.02 -1.22
C GLU A 522 6.79 76.60 -1.46
N GLU A 523 5.92 77.02 -0.54
CA GLU A 523 4.44 77.09 -0.64
C GLU A 523 3.99 78.36 -1.43
N PRO A 524 2.69 78.76 -1.59
CA PRO A 524 1.42 78.22 -1.01
C PRO A 524 0.26 78.07 -2.03
N GLY A 525 -0.96 77.79 -1.55
CA GLY A 525 -2.18 78.34 -2.17
C GLY A 525 -3.43 77.44 -2.19
N ASP A 526 -4.39 77.77 -1.33
CA ASP A 526 -5.78 77.27 -1.32
C ASP A 526 -6.51 77.40 -2.68
N GLY A 527 -7.62 76.66 -2.88
CA GLY A 527 -8.53 76.99 -4.00
C GLY A 527 -9.64 75.99 -4.32
N GLU A 528 -10.88 76.38 -4.02
CA GLU A 528 -12.15 75.70 -4.27
C GLU A 528 -12.46 75.29 -5.74
N GLN A 529 -12.97 74.06 -5.89
CA GLN A 529 -14.30 73.71 -6.43
C GLN A 529 -14.89 74.34 -7.74
N ILE A 530 -15.60 73.48 -8.51
CA ILE A 530 -16.79 73.75 -9.38
C ILE A 530 -16.61 73.97 -10.91
N THR A 531 -17.59 73.44 -11.66
CA THR A 531 -18.01 73.63 -13.09
C THR A 531 -17.26 73.01 -14.28
N LEU A 532 -17.95 72.04 -14.90
CA LEU A 532 -18.08 71.81 -16.36
C LEU A 532 -19.13 72.80 -16.95
N PRO A 533 -19.41 72.88 -18.28
CA PRO A 533 -18.87 72.17 -19.46
C PRO A 533 -18.23 73.19 -20.45
N GLU A 534 -18.20 73.17 -21.80
CA GLU A 534 -18.74 72.29 -22.87
C GLU A 534 -18.00 72.53 -24.21
N ALA A 535 -18.18 71.64 -25.21
CA ALA A 535 -18.03 71.84 -26.68
C ALA A 535 -16.66 72.29 -27.28
N THR A 536 -16.17 71.85 -28.46
CA THR A 536 -16.31 70.68 -29.37
C THR A 536 -14.99 70.63 -30.22
N GLU A 537 -14.67 69.77 -31.21
CA GLU A 537 -15.26 68.56 -31.83
C GLU A 537 -14.18 67.71 -32.54
N SER A 538 -14.39 66.38 -32.66
CA SER A 538 -13.87 65.52 -33.77
C SER A 538 -12.33 65.29 -33.85
N VAL A 539 -11.72 64.26 -34.48
CA VAL A 539 -12.14 63.02 -35.18
C VAL A 539 -11.20 61.86 -34.76
N SER A 540 -11.72 60.63 -34.64
CA SER A 540 -11.03 59.30 -34.55
C SER A 540 -9.94 59.07 -33.46
N GLY A 541 -9.67 57.83 -33.01
CA GLY A 541 -10.32 56.54 -33.28
C GLY A 541 -10.41 55.68 -32.01
N LYS A 542 -11.65 55.34 -31.60
CA LYS A 542 -12.03 54.40 -30.54
C LYS A 542 -12.12 52.94 -31.11
N PRO A 543 -12.42 51.88 -30.32
CA PRO A 543 -12.63 51.82 -28.85
C PRO A 543 -11.97 50.65 -28.07
N LEU A 544 -11.63 50.94 -26.80
CA LEU A 544 -12.02 50.26 -25.54
C LEU A 544 -11.82 48.75 -25.29
N ALA A 545 -11.59 48.45 -24.00
CA ALA A 545 -11.93 47.20 -23.31
C ALA A 545 -13.42 47.29 -22.79
N PRO A 546 -13.88 47.00 -21.55
CA PRO A 546 -13.25 46.54 -20.29
C PRO A 546 -13.87 45.23 -19.74
N ALA A 547 -13.70 44.96 -18.44
CA ALA A 547 -14.36 43.90 -17.68
C ALA A 547 -15.33 44.49 -16.64
N GLU A 548 -16.32 43.72 -16.15
CA GLU A 548 -16.89 43.92 -14.80
C GLU A 548 -17.72 42.72 -14.27
N ILE A 549 -17.43 42.35 -13.01
CA ILE A 549 -18.26 41.91 -11.86
C ILE A 549 -19.54 41.03 -12.06
N GLY A 550 -19.59 39.95 -11.25
CA GLY A 550 -20.82 39.33 -10.69
C GLY A 550 -20.92 37.80 -10.86
N SER A 551 -21.47 36.98 -9.95
CA SER A 551 -21.65 37.04 -8.48
C SER A 551 -22.31 35.74 -7.99
N GLU A 552 -21.72 35.10 -6.96
CA GLU A 552 -22.32 34.09 -6.03
C GLU A 552 -22.73 32.68 -6.55
N ASP A 553 -22.76 31.74 -5.59
CA ASP A 553 -23.33 30.37 -5.51
C ASP A 553 -22.93 29.25 -6.51
N ASP A 554 -22.78 27.97 -6.12
CA ASP A 554 -22.50 27.34 -4.80
C ASP A 554 -21.94 25.89 -4.97
N LEU A 555 -21.32 25.34 -3.92
CA LEU A 555 -21.01 23.92 -3.61
C LEU A 555 -20.71 22.90 -4.75
N GLY A 556 -19.46 22.42 -4.79
CA GLY A 556 -19.19 20.98 -4.58
C GLY A 556 -18.29 20.20 -5.57
N LEU A 557 -17.42 19.36 -4.98
CA LEU A 557 -16.79 18.13 -5.53
C LEU A 557 -15.88 18.22 -6.78
N ASP A 558 -14.57 17.96 -6.59
CA ASP A 558 -13.99 16.64 -6.95
C ASP A 558 -12.66 16.37 -6.20
N LEU A 559 -12.25 15.10 -6.14
CA LEU A 559 -10.95 14.63 -5.62
C LEU A 559 -10.14 13.90 -6.71
N SER A 560 -9.90 14.56 -7.84
CA SER A 560 -8.88 14.16 -8.81
C SER A 560 -7.89 15.32 -9.07
N GLY A 561 -6.61 15.08 -8.80
CA GLY A 561 -5.58 16.13 -8.84
C GLY A 561 -4.17 15.57 -8.75
N GLY A 562 -3.53 15.40 -9.91
CA GLY A 562 -2.22 14.75 -10.06
C GLY A 562 -1.90 14.45 -11.53
N SER A 563 -2.28 15.36 -12.42
CA SER A 563 -2.13 15.26 -13.87
C SER A 563 -0.70 15.57 -14.30
N ASP A 564 -0.05 14.58 -14.92
CA ASP A 564 0.86 14.81 -16.03
C ASP A 564 0.14 14.28 -17.28
N GLU A 565 -0.39 15.17 -18.10
CA GLU A 565 -1.19 14.80 -19.28
C GLU A 565 -0.29 14.28 -20.41
N GLY A 566 0.01 12.98 -20.33
CA GLY A 566 0.67 12.23 -21.39
C GLY A 566 -0.24 12.00 -22.60
N GLU A 567 -0.66 13.06 -23.27
CA GLU A 567 -1.53 13.03 -24.46
C GLU A 567 -1.09 11.94 -25.46
N LEU A 568 -2.07 11.19 -25.95
CA LEU A 568 -1.98 10.64 -27.29
C LEU A 568 -2.20 11.82 -28.25
N PRO A 569 -1.23 12.16 -29.12
CA PRO A 569 -1.37 13.33 -29.98
C PRO A 569 -2.55 13.14 -30.92
N GLY A 570 -3.57 13.99 -30.77
CA GLY A 570 -4.85 13.87 -31.46
C GLY A 570 -4.68 13.69 -32.97
N LEU A 571 -5.39 12.69 -33.52
CA LEU A 571 -5.42 12.27 -34.93
C LEU A 571 -4.42 12.96 -35.86
N MET A 572 -3.17 12.48 -35.82
CA MET A 572 -2.19 12.81 -36.85
C MET A 572 -2.76 12.47 -38.24
N ASN A 573 -2.74 13.44 -39.15
CA ASN A 573 -3.33 13.30 -40.47
C ASN A 573 -2.58 12.23 -41.28
N LEU A 574 -3.18 11.03 -41.43
CA LEU A 574 -2.56 9.84 -42.03
C LEU A 574 -2.63 9.84 -43.58
N GLY A 575 -2.64 11.03 -44.16
CA GLY A 575 -2.72 11.27 -45.60
C GLY A 575 -1.41 11.11 -46.36
N GLU A 576 -0.60 10.08 -46.06
CA GLU A 576 0.45 9.56 -46.97
C GLU A 576 1.01 8.22 -46.47
N LEU A 577 0.46 7.12 -47.00
CA LEU A 577 1.08 5.80 -47.02
C LEU A 577 1.00 5.26 -48.45
N GLY A 578 1.90 5.76 -49.30
CA GLY A 578 2.15 5.20 -50.63
C GLY A 578 2.83 3.83 -50.54
N ASP A 579 2.93 3.13 -51.67
CA ASP A 579 3.64 1.85 -51.76
C ASP A 579 5.11 1.97 -51.31
N GLY A 580 5.63 0.89 -50.71
CA GLY A 580 6.98 0.87 -50.14
C GLY A 580 8.07 1.18 -51.16
N GLY A 581 9.01 2.03 -50.78
CA GLY A 581 10.07 2.52 -51.66
C GLY A 581 10.94 1.40 -52.24
N VAL A 582 11.11 1.43 -53.56
CA VAL A 582 12.11 0.62 -54.28
C VAL A 582 13.39 1.46 -54.37
N ALA A 583 14.50 0.94 -53.86
CA ALA A 583 15.80 1.62 -53.96
C ALA A 583 16.28 1.74 -55.41
N GLU A 584 17.01 2.81 -55.73
CA GLU A 584 17.57 3.02 -57.07
C GLU A 584 18.80 2.13 -57.33
N GLU A 585 18.76 1.35 -58.40
CA GLU A 585 19.96 0.80 -59.05
C GLU A 585 20.00 1.21 -60.53
N LYS A 586 21.21 1.51 -61.04
CA LYS A 586 21.42 1.91 -62.44
C LYS A 586 21.52 0.68 -63.37
N PRO A 587 21.20 0.84 -64.68
CA PRO A 587 20.47 -0.22 -65.38
C PRO A 587 21.33 -1.30 -66.03
N VAL A 588 20.90 -2.56 -65.90
CA VAL A 588 21.33 -3.71 -66.72
C VAL A 588 20.11 -4.32 -67.42
N LYS A 589 20.35 -5.01 -68.55
CA LYS A 589 19.37 -5.28 -69.63
C LYS A 589 18.12 -6.06 -69.20
N LYS A 590 17.00 -5.75 -69.89
CA LYS A 590 15.67 -6.35 -69.74
C LYS A 590 15.68 -7.90 -69.82
N LEU A 591 15.14 -8.54 -68.81
CA LEU A 591 14.52 -9.88 -68.89
C LEU A 591 13.08 -9.78 -68.37
N ARG A 592 12.15 -10.54 -68.97
CA ARG A 592 10.72 -10.51 -68.62
C ARG A 592 10.51 -11.04 -67.19
N LYS A 593 9.89 -10.22 -66.32
CA LYS A 593 9.34 -10.69 -65.03
C LYS A 593 7.90 -11.22 -65.26
N PRO A 594 7.46 -12.27 -64.56
CA PRO A 594 6.06 -12.72 -64.58
C PRO A 594 5.16 -11.69 -63.89
N GLU A 595 3.88 -11.64 -64.30
CA GLU A 595 2.89 -10.76 -63.69
C GLU A 595 2.60 -11.18 -62.24
N ARG A 596 2.72 -10.24 -61.30
CA ARG A 596 2.21 -10.45 -59.92
C ARG A 596 0.71 -10.11 -59.90
N PRO A 597 -0.15 -10.96 -59.29
CA PRO A 597 -1.58 -10.67 -59.22
C PRO A 597 -1.85 -9.41 -58.39
N LYS A 598 -2.65 -8.49 -58.94
CA LYS A 598 -3.11 -7.29 -58.22
C LYS A 598 -4.03 -7.71 -57.08
N LYS A 599 -3.62 -7.48 -55.83
CA LYS A 599 -4.48 -7.75 -54.65
C LYS A 599 -5.76 -6.91 -54.73
N VAL A 600 -6.91 -7.59 -54.83
CA VAL A 600 -8.23 -6.94 -54.82
C VAL A 600 -8.55 -6.53 -53.38
N VAL A 601 -8.52 -5.23 -53.10
CA VAL A 601 -8.84 -4.69 -51.77
C VAL A 601 -10.35 -4.70 -51.55
N SER A 602 -10.79 -5.32 -50.46
CA SER A 602 -12.20 -5.51 -50.10
C SER A 602 -12.99 -4.18 -49.97
N PRO A 603 -14.29 -4.15 -50.34
CA PRO A 603 -15.18 -3.03 -50.07
C PRO A 603 -15.23 -2.64 -48.58
N HIS A 604 -15.21 -3.62 -47.68
CA HIS A 604 -15.24 -3.37 -46.23
C HIS A 604 -13.96 -2.70 -45.73
N TYR A 605 -12.79 -3.09 -46.25
CA TYR A 605 -11.52 -2.42 -45.94
C TYR A 605 -11.55 -0.94 -46.36
N ARG A 606 -12.08 -0.64 -47.55
CA ARG A 606 -12.25 0.75 -48.03
C ARG A 606 -13.27 1.53 -47.20
N ALA A 607 -14.35 0.89 -46.75
CA ALA A 607 -15.35 1.50 -45.88
C ALA A 607 -14.79 1.79 -44.47
N GLY A 608 -14.01 0.87 -43.92
CA GLY A 608 -13.28 1.01 -42.65
C GLY A 608 -12.31 2.19 -42.68
N LEU A 609 -11.45 2.27 -43.71
CA LEU A 609 -10.55 3.41 -43.93
C LEU A 609 -11.31 4.75 -44.02
N LYS A 610 -12.40 4.81 -44.81
CA LYS A 610 -13.21 6.03 -44.93
C LYS A 610 -13.89 6.43 -43.62
N ALA A 611 -14.29 5.47 -42.78
CA ALA A 611 -14.83 5.75 -41.46
C ALA A 611 -13.75 6.21 -40.47
N TYR A 612 -12.56 5.60 -40.52
CA TYR A 612 -11.40 5.92 -39.67
C TYR A 612 -10.90 7.35 -39.93
N ASN A 613 -10.68 7.72 -41.20
CA ASN A 613 -10.23 9.06 -41.59
C ASN A 613 -11.25 10.18 -41.27
N VAL A 614 -12.50 9.82 -40.92
CA VAL A 614 -13.58 10.75 -40.51
C VAL A 614 -13.84 10.63 -38.99
N GLY A 615 -12.94 9.99 -38.23
CA GLY A 615 -13.03 9.83 -36.77
C GLY A 615 -14.17 8.92 -36.27
N LYS A 616 -14.88 8.23 -37.17
CA LYS A 616 -16.05 7.40 -36.84
C LYS A 616 -15.64 6.00 -36.41
N TYR A 617 -14.80 5.92 -35.37
CA TYR A 617 -14.11 4.68 -34.92
C TYR A 617 -15.06 3.50 -34.72
N LYS A 618 -16.22 3.66 -34.08
CA LYS A 618 -17.19 2.57 -33.89
C LYS A 618 -17.65 1.94 -35.22
N LYS A 619 -17.79 2.75 -36.29
CA LYS A 619 -18.10 2.23 -37.63
C LYS A 619 -16.86 1.65 -38.32
N ALA A 620 -15.69 2.28 -38.15
CA ALA A 620 -14.44 1.76 -38.71
C ALA A 620 -14.11 0.35 -38.17
N ILE A 621 -14.24 0.15 -36.85
CA ILE A 621 -14.12 -1.15 -36.19
C ILE A 621 -15.11 -2.15 -36.79
N ALA A 622 -16.40 -1.81 -36.91
CA ALA A 622 -17.41 -2.73 -37.45
C ALA A 622 -17.13 -3.17 -38.91
N GLU A 623 -16.59 -2.28 -39.76
CA GLU A 623 -16.20 -2.66 -41.13
C GLU A 623 -14.85 -3.43 -41.16
N PHE A 624 -13.93 -3.16 -40.24
CA PHE A 624 -12.65 -3.89 -40.13
C PHE A 624 -12.81 -5.28 -39.50
N SER A 625 -13.71 -5.49 -38.53
CA SER A 625 -14.03 -6.83 -38.01
C SER A 625 -14.55 -7.74 -39.12
N ARG A 626 -15.44 -7.26 -39.99
CA ARG A 626 -15.90 -7.99 -41.18
C ARG A 626 -14.76 -8.41 -42.11
N VAL A 627 -13.70 -7.62 -42.23
CA VAL A 627 -12.51 -7.98 -43.01
C VAL A 627 -11.74 -9.12 -42.34
N LEU A 628 -11.61 -9.11 -41.01
CA LEU A 628 -10.99 -10.20 -40.24
C LEU A 628 -11.84 -11.48 -40.24
N GLU A 629 -13.17 -11.36 -40.31
CA GLU A 629 -14.12 -12.47 -40.34
C GLU A 629 -14.23 -13.14 -41.73
N SER A 630 -14.16 -12.36 -42.81
CA SER A 630 -14.46 -12.84 -44.18
C SER A 630 -13.24 -13.12 -45.07
N GLU A 631 -12.06 -12.60 -44.75
CA GLU A 631 -10.84 -12.84 -45.52
C GLU A 631 -9.92 -13.84 -44.82
N SER A 632 -9.54 -14.94 -45.50
CA SER A 632 -8.57 -15.92 -44.96
C SER A 632 -7.13 -15.39 -44.86
N SER A 633 -6.86 -14.17 -45.35
CA SER A 633 -5.55 -13.51 -45.31
C SER A 633 -5.71 -11.98 -45.32
N PRO A 634 -6.27 -11.39 -44.25
CA PRO A 634 -6.64 -9.98 -44.24
C PRO A 634 -5.40 -9.07 -44.25
N PRO A 635 -5.46 -7.86 -44.83
CA PRO A 635 -4.33 -6.94 -44.91
C PRO A 635 -3.76 -6.63 -43.53
N ALA A 636 -2.43 -6.66 -43.39
CA ALA A 636 -1.76 -6.39 -42.10
C ALA A 636 -2.21 -5.07 -41.47
N ASN A 637 -2.39 -4.02 -42.28
CA ASN A 637 -2.80 -2.69 -41.81
C ASN A 637 -4.17 -2.69 -41.08
N VAL A 638 -5.05 -3.67 -41.28
CA VAL A 638 -6.29 -3.82 -40.48
C VAL A 638 -5.96 -3.93 -38.99
N TYR A 639 -4.98 -4.76 -38.65
CA TYR A 639 -4.52 -4.96 -37.28
C TYR A 639 -3.88 -3.67 -36.73
N LEU A 640 -3.16 -2.89 -37.56
CA LEU A 640 -2.64 -1.58 -37.14
C LEU A 640 -3.77 -0.59 -36.81
N TYR A 641 -4.77 -0.42 -37.68
CA TYR A 641 -5.88 0.49 -37.43
C TYR A 641 -6.75 0.04 -36.24
N MET A 642 -7.02 -1.25 -36.11
CA MET A 642 -7.73 -1.81 -34.95
C MET A 642 -6.96 -1.55 -33.65
N GLY A 643 -5.65 -1.80 -33.62
CA GLY A 643 -4.80 -1.54 -32.46
C GLY A 643 -4.79 -0.07 -32.05
N LEU A 644 -4.68 0.84 -33.01
CA LEU A 644 -4.73 2.29 -32.76
C LEU A 644 -6.12 2.72 -32.23
N MET A 645 -7.22 2.28 -32.84
CA MET A 645 -8.57 2.65 -32.37
C MET A 645 -8.91 2.07 -30.99
N GLN A 646 -8.37 0.90 -30.63
CA GLN A 646 -8.53 0.34 -29.29
C GLN A 646 -7.67 1.10 -28.26
N ALA A 647 -6.47 1.56 -28.63
CA ALA A 647 -5.63 2.40 -27.79
C ALA A 647 -6.31 3.74 -27.44
N GLU A 648 -6.91 4.42 -28.42
CA GLU A 648 -7.68 5.66 -28.21
C GLU A 648 -8.90 5.44 -27.30
N GLN A 649 -9.53 4.26 -27.37
CA GLN A 649 -10.63 3.87 -26.47
C GLN A 649 -10.16 3.33 -25.10
N LYS A 650 -8.85 3.37 -24.80
CA LYS A 650 -8.21 2.86 -23.58
C LYS A 650 -8.36 1.34 -23.36
N ASN A 651 -8.72 0.58 -24.39
CA ASN A 651 -8.79 -0.88 -24.40
C ASN A 651 -7.40 -1.49 -24.66
N PHE A 652 -6.47 -1.27 -23.72
CA PHE A 652 -5.04 -1.47 -23.93
C PHE A 652 -4.63 -2.93 -24.21
N GLU A 653 -5.33 -3.90 -23.65
CA GLU A 653 -5.09 -5.33 -23.87
C GLU A 653 -5.44 -5.75 -25.31
N GLN A 654 -6.59 -5.30 -25.83
CA GLN A 654 -6.94 -5.52 -27.23
C GLN A 654 -6.01 -4.73 -28.16
N ALA A 655 -5.64 -3.50 -27.78
CA ALA A 655 -4.69 -2.70 -28.54
C ALA A 655 -3.32 -3.39 -28.67
N ARG A 656 -2.82 -4.02 -27.60
CA ARG A 656 -1.62 -4.87 -27.61
C ARG A 656 -1.75 -5.98 -28.63
N ASP A 657 -2.83 -6.76 -28.59
CA ASP A 657 -2.97 -7.97 -29.41
C ASP A 657 -3.09 -7.66 -30.90
N TYR A 658 -3.82 -6.60 -31.25
CA TYR A 658 -3.87 -6.09 -32.62
C TYR A 658 -2.51 -5.50 -33.07
N LEU A 659 -1.83 -4.71 -32.25
CA LEU A 659 -0.51 -4.16 -32.61
C LEU A 659 0.58 -5.25 -32.72
N LEU A 660 0.57 -6.25 -31.85
CA LEU A 660 1.50 -7.40 -31.90
C LEU A 660 1.24 -8.24 -33.15
N SER A 661 -0.04 -8.50 -33.48
CA SER A 661 -0.45 -9.17 -34.73
C SER A 661 -0.02 -8.42 -36.00
N PHE A 662 0.18 -7.10 -35.91
CA PHE A 662 0.75 -6.29 -36.98
C PHE A 662 2.29 -6.33 -36.99
N VAL A 663 2.95 -6.12 -35.84
CA VAL A 663 4.42 -6.11 -35.74
C VAL A 663 5.00 -7.48 -36.15
N ASN A 664 4.34 -8.59 -35.81
CA ASN A 664 4.75 -9.93 -36.25
C ASN A 664 4.72 -10.13 -37.78
N LYS A 665 4.02 -9.25 -38.52
CA LYS A 665 3.97 -9.23 -40.01
C LYS A 665 4.83 -8.12 -40.62
N SER A 666 5.17 -7.10 -39.83
CA SER A 666 5.87 -5.87 -40.22
C SER A 666 6.85 -5.45 -39.08
N PRO A 667 7.89 -6.26 -38.78
CA PRO A 667 8.70 -6.12 -37.57
C PRO A 667 9.41 -4.77 -37.48
N ASP A 668 9.76 -4.18 -38.63
CA ASP A 668 10.59 -2.97 -38.70
C ASP A 668 9.76 -1.68 -38.72
N HIS A 669 8.44 -1.79 -38.54
CA HIS A 669 7.53 -0.64 -38.57
C HIS A 669 7.64 0.20 -37.28
N VAL A 670 8.62 1.10 -37.27
CA VAL A 670 8.98 2.08 -36.21
C VAL A 670 7.77 2.60 -35.42
N LYS A 671 6.77 3.21 -36.08
CA LYS A 671 5.63 3.84 -35.39
C LYS A 671 4.72 2.82 -34.68
N ALA A 672 4.68 1.57 -35.13
CA ALA A 672 3.89 0.51 -34.50
C ALA A 672 4.62 -0.06 -33.28
N ASN A 673 5.91 -0.37 -33.41
CA ASN A 673 6.76 -0.78 -32.28
C ASN A 673 6.75 0.27 -31.16
N TYR A 674 6.93 1.56 -31.49
CA TYR A 674 6.89 2.63 -30.48
C TYR A 674 5.53 2.73 -29.79
N THR A 675 4.43 2.56 -30.55
CA THR A 675 3.08 2.54 -29.97
C THR A 675 2.86 1.31 -29.08
N LEU A 676 3.30 0.13 -29.52
CA LEU A 676 3.21 -1.12 -28.77
C LEU A 676 3.97 -1.03 -27.43
N GLY A 677 5.16 -0.42 -27.41
CA GLY A 677 5.88 -0.13 -26.16
C GLY A 677 5.15 0.85 -25.23
N LYS A 678 4.49 1.90 -25.78
CA LYS A 678 3.56 2.74 -24.98
C LYS A 678 2.40 1.93 -24.39
N ILE A 679 1.85 0.96 -25.13
CA ILE A 679 0.77 0.08 -24.64
C ILE A 679 1.28 -0.87 -23.55
N TYR A 680 2.43 -1.52 -23.77
CA TYR A 680 3.09 -2.35 -22.76
C TYR A 680 3.35 -1.58 -21.45
N LYS A 681 3.67 -0.28 -21.53
CA LYS A 681 3.79 0.60 -20.36
C LYS A 681 2.47 0.74 -19.59
N GLN A 682 1.34 0.96 -20.28
CA GLN A 682 0.03 1.15 -19.62
C GLN A 682 -0.43 -0.13 -18.91
N ILE A 683 -0.28 -1.29 -19.55
CA ILE A 683 -0.60 -2.59 -18.95
C ILE A 683 0.50 -3.13 -18.02
N LYS A 684 1.55 -2.35 -17.77
CA LYS A 684 2.71 -2.67 -16.89
C LYS A 684 3.46 -3.96 -17.27
N ASN A 685 3.42 -4.36 -18.54
CA ASN A 685 4.26 -5.44 -19.06
C ASN A 685 5.66 -4.91 -19.35
N TRP A 686 6.48 -4.82 -18.31
CA TRP A 686 7.84 -4.29 -18.39
C TRP A 686 8.75 -5.12 -19.30
N ASN A 687 8.56 -6.44 -19.36
CA ASN A 687 9.37 -7.31 -20.22
C ASN A 687 9.10 -7.05 -21.71
N GLY A 688 7.83 -7.00 -22.13
CA GLY A 688 7.48 -6.66 -23.52
C GLY A 688 7.84 -5.23 -23.90
N LEU A 689 7.80 -4.28 -22.94
CA LEU A 689 8.34 -2.94 -23.15
C LEU A 689 9.84 -2.99 -23.40
N ILE A 690 10.61 -3.69 -22.56
CA ILE A 690 12.07 -3.83 -22.68
C ILE A 690 12.44 -4.47 -24.02
N GLU A 691 11.78 -5.56 -24.40
CA GLU A 691 11.99 -6.26 -25.67
C GLU A 691 11.83 -5.31 -26.86
N ILE A 692 10.72 -4.59 -26.95
CA ILE A 692 10.45 -3.67 -28.07
C ILE A 692 11.32 -2.41 -28.02
N TYR A 693 11.67 -1.90 -26.83
CA TYR A 693 12.46 -0.66 -26.70
C TYR A 693 13.97 -0.87 -26.82
N GLU A 694 14.52 -2.03 -26.47
CA GLU A 694 15.94 -2.33 -26.74
C GLU A 694 16.22 -2.37 -28.25
N ARG A 695 15.28 -2.78 -29.10
CA ARG A 695 15.43 -2.71 -30.58
C ARG A 695 15.71 -1.29 -31.11
N PHE A 696 15.15 -0.26 -30.46
CA PHE A 696 15.45 1.15 -30.77
C PHE A 696 16.79 1.64 -30.22
N VAL A 697 17.31 1.00 -29.17
CA VAL A 697 18.60 1.35 -28.55
C VAL A 697 19.76 0.63 -29.23
N GLY A 698 19.56 -0.62 -29.63
CA GLY A 698 20.49 -1.42 -30.44
C GLY A 698 20.57 -1.01 -31.92
N GLY A 699 19.65 -0.16 -32.39
CA GLY A 699 19.69 0.43 -33.73
C GLY A 699 18.95 -0.35 -34.83
N GLU A 700 18.18 -1.38 -34.48
CA GLU A 700 17.29 -2.08 -35.43
C GLU A 700 16.14 -1.18 -35.91
N LEU A 701 15.68 -0.28 -35.03
CA LEU A 701 14.56 0.62 -35.29
C LEU A 701 14.98 2.08 -35.16
N GLU A 702 14.71 2.89 -36.18
CA GLU A 702 14.97 4.32 -36.13
C GLU A 702 14.07 5.04 -35.10
N ALA A 703 14.65 6.00 -34.39
CA ALA A 703 13.92 6.87 -33.48
C ALA A 703 14.40 8.32 -33.60
N THR A 704 13.45 9.24 -33.74
CA THR A 704 13.70 10.68 -33.68
C THR A 704 14.31 11.08 -32.32
N PRO A 705 15.02 12.21 -32.18
CA PRO A 705 15.60 12.62 -30.90
C PRO A 705 14.58 12.67 -29.76
N LYS A 706 13.38 13.23 -30.01
CA LYS A 706 12.28 13.29 -29.03
C LYS A 706 11.74 11.90 -28.63
N MET A 707 11.73 10.94 -29.57
CA MET A 707 11.41 9.54 -29.26
C MET A 707 12.53 8.89 -28.43
N LYS A 708 13.81 9.07 -28.79
CA LYS A 708 14.95 8.50 -28.06
C LYS A 708 14.94 8.92 -26.59
N THR A 709 14.74 10.20 -26.29
CA THR A 709 14.57 10.69 -24.91
C THR A 709 13.53 9.88 -24.13
N LYS A 710 12.34 9.67 -24.71
CA LYS A 710 11.25 8.98 -24.00
C LYS A 710 11.43 7.46 -23.94
N ILE A 711 12.01 6.86 -24.97
CA ILE A 711 12.41 5.45 -24.99
C ILE A 711 13.44 5.18 -23.89
N TYR A 712 14.49 6.00 -23.76
CA TYR A 712 15.54 5.84 -22.74
C TYR A 712 14.98 6.00 -21.32
N GLN A 713 14.10 6.97 -21.08
CA GLN A 713 13.41 7.12 -19.79
C GLN A 713 12.57 5.88 -19.46
N ASP A 714 11.67 5.49 -20.36
CA ASP A 714 10.67 4.47 -20.08
C ASP A 714 11.29 3.05 -20.06
N LEU A 715 12.32 2.80 -20.87
CA LEU A 715 13.14 1.58 -20.82
C LEU A 715 14.01 1.52 -19.56
N GLY A 716 14.67 2.63 -19.20
CA GLY A 716 15.52 2.69 -18.00
C GLY A 716 14.72 2.42 -16.72
N ILE A 717 13.53 3.00 -16.62
CA ILE A 717 12.57 2.75 -15.53
C ILE A 717 12.09 1.28 -15.57
N ALA A 718 11.69 0.76 -16.74
CA ALA A 718 11.24 -0.63 -16.86
C ALA A 718 12.33 -1.63 -16.43
N CYS A 719 13.59 -1.42 -16.82
CA CYS A 719 14.74 -2.22 -16.39
C CYS A 719 14.87 -2.26 -14.85
N ILE A 720 14.70 -1.12 -14.18
CA ILE A 720 14.76 -1.04 -12.69
C ILE A 720 13.58 -1.78 -12.05
N LEU A 721 12.39 -1.70 -12.65
CA LEU A 721 11.19 -2.41 -12.18
C LEU A 721 11.26 -3.94 -12.39
N VAL A 722 12.20 -4.44 -13.20
CA VAL A 722 12.55 -5.87 -13.33
C VAL A 722 13.95 -6.21 -12.79
N SER A 723 14.47 -5.36 -11.89
CA SER A 723 15.77 -5.54 -11.19
C SER A 723 17.02 -5.61 -12.08
N LYS A 724 16.96 -5.17 -13.33
CA LYS A 724 18.13 -5.00 -14.23
C LYS A 724 18.82 -3.66 -13.96
N TYR A 725 19.34 -3.51 -12.74
CA TYR A 725 19.78 -2.22 -12.19
C TYR A 725 20.93 -1.58 -12.97
N GLU A 726 21.95 -2.32 -13.42
CA GLU A 726 23.04 -1.78 -14.24
C GLU A 726 22.53 -1.17 -15.55
N ARG A 727 21.66 -1.89 -16.26
CA ARG A 727 21.12 -1.43 -17.55
C ARG A 727 20.23 -0.20 -17.37
N GLY A 728 19.38 -0.21 -16.33
CA GLY A 728 18.59 0.95 -15.94
C GLY A 728 19.44 2.16 -15.58
N ALA A 729 20.49 1.97 -14.76
CA ALA A 729 21.42 3.02 -14.37
C ALA A 729 22.19 3.59 -15.57
N GLN A 730 22.69 2.76 -16.50
CA GLN A 730 23.36 3.23 -17.73
C GLN A 730 22.45 4.13 -18.57
N LEU A 731 21.21 3.69 -18.82
CA LEU A 731 20.24 4.43 -19.63
C LEU A 731 19.86 5.74 -18.95
N LEU A 732 19.52 5.71 -17.67
CA LEU A 732 19.09 6.91 -16.94
C LEU A 732 20.25 7.87 -16.62
N ASP A 733 21.49 7.42 -16.42
CA ASP A 733 22.66 8.28 -16.27
C ASP A 733 22.95 9.08 -17.56
N SER A 734 22.87 8.42 -18.72
CA SER A 734 23.02 9.08 -20.01
C SER A 734 21.93 10.15 -20.25
N LEU A 735 20.71 9.91 -19.75
CA LEU A 735 19.59 10.84 -19.84
C LEU A 735 19.68 11.98 -18.81
N ASN A 736 20.06 11.68 -17.56
CA ASN A 736 20.21 12.67 -16.49
C ASN A 736 21.29 13.71 -16.80
N LYS A 737 22.34 13.33 -17.55
CA LYS A 737 23.36 14.24 -18.06
C LYS A 737 22.85 15.22 -19.13
N LEU A 738 21.76 14.87 -19.82
CA LEU A 738 21.10 15.72 -20.83
C LEU A 738 19.88 16.47 -20.26
N GLN A 739 19.28 15.97 -19.19
CA GLN A 739 18.08 16.51 -18.54
C GLN A 739 18.24 16.50 -17.01
N PRO A 740 19.17 17.32 -16.46
CA PRO A 740 19.50 17.32 -15.02
C PRO A 740 18.33 17.72 -14.11
N ASP A 741 17.31 18.39 -14.66
CA ASP A 741 16.11 18.84 -13.95
C ASP A 741 14.98 17.81 -13.92
N ASN A 742 15.14 16.65 -14.56
CA ASN A 742 14.12 15.61 -14.59
C ASN A 742 14.11 14.80 -13.29
N ALA A 743 13.37 15.28 -12.29
CA ALA A 743 13.29 14.66 -10.96
C ALA A 743 12.82 13.20 -10.96
N GLU A 744 12.02 12.75 -11.95
CA GLU A 744 11.67 11.33 -12.07
C GLU A 744 12.88 10.49 -12.51
N VAL A 745 13.62 10.94 -13.52
CA VAL A 745 14.85 10.28 -14.00
C VAL A 745 15.89 10.24 -12.88
N GLY A 746 16.12 11.35 -12.17
CA GLY A 746 17.03 11.42 -11.03
C GLY A 746 16.65 10.46 -9.89
N TYR A 747 15.36 10.38 -9.54
CA TYR A 747 14.86 9.42 -8.55
C TYR A 747 15.14 7.97 -8.94
N TYR A 748 14.77 7.55 -10.15
CA TYR A 748 14.99 6.15 -10.58
C TYR A 748 16.47 5.83 -10.79
N LEU A 749 17.28 6.77 -11.27
CA LEU A 749 18.73 6.62 -11.35
C LEU A 749 19.34 6.39 -9.95
N ALA A 750 18.93 7.18 -8.95
CA ALA A 750 19.37 6.99 -7.58
C ALA A 750 18.88 5.67 -6.97
N LEU A 751 17.66 5.22 -7.29
CA LEU A 751 17.15 3.91 -6.88
C LEU A 751 18.00 2.77 -7.44
N ALA A 752 18.37 2.85 -8.72
CA ALA A 752 19.29 1.89 -9.32
C ALA A 752 20.67 1.94 -8.65
N GLN A 753 21.25 3.13 -8.46
CA GLN A 753 22.53 3.29 -7.75
C GLN A 753 22.51 2.73 -6.32
N PHE A 754 21.41 2.90 -5.58
CA PHE A 754 21.21 2.35 -4.24
C PHE A 754 21.23 0.81 -4.26
N HIS A 755 20.45 0.18 -5.16
CA HIS A 755 20.45 -1.28 -5.32
C HIS A 755 21.79 -1.84 -5.84
N LEU A 756 22.60 -1.01 -6.49
CA LEU A 756 23.97 -1.33 -6.92
C LEU A 756 25.05 -1.09 -5.85
N GLY A 757 24.66 -0.77 -4.60
CA GLY A 757 25.59 -0.46 -3.50
C GLY A 757 26.32 0.88 -3.65
N ARG A 758 25.97 1.71 -4.64
CA ARG A 758 26.64 3.00 -4.96
C ARG A 758 26.03 4.12 -4.13
N ILE A 759 26.00 3.94 -2.81
CA ILE A 759 25.22 4.76 -1.85
C ILE A 759 25.56 6.26 -1.95
N SER A 760 26.85 6.61 -2.07
CA SER A 760 27.30 8.00 -2.22
C SER A 760 26.72 8.67 -3.48
N ASN A 761 26.72 7.96 -4.62
CA ASN A 761 26.17 8.46 -5.88
C ASN A 761 24.64 8.58 -5.78
N ALA A 762 23.98 7.61 -5.14
CA ALA A 762 22.54 7.64 -4.92
C ALA A 762 22.13 8.87 -4.09
N GLY A 763 22.89 9.19 -3.03
CA GLY A 763 22.66 10.38 -2.21
C GLY A 763 22.86 11.70 -2.97
N GLN A 764 23.91 11.80 -3.79
CA GLN A 764 24.14 12.97 -4.64
C GLN A 764 23.01 13.16 -5.67
N THR A 765 22.63 12.07 -6.37
CA THR A 765 21.57 12.08 -7.38
C THR A 765 20.21 12.41 -6.77
N LEU A 766 19.89 11.92 -5.56
CA LEU A 766 18.67 12.29 -4.83
C LEU A 766 18.66 13.75 -4.42
N HIS A 767 19.78 14.30 -3.95
CA HIS A 767 19.86 15.71 -3.55
C HIS A 767 19.74 16.68 -4.76
N GLN A 768 20.15 16.24 -5.95
CA GLN A 768 19.82 16.94 -7.19
C GLN A 768 18.33 16.82 -7.51
N ALA A 769 17.79 15.59 -7.58
CA ALA A 769 16.40 15.33 -7.91
C ALA A 769 15.41 16.05 -6.97
N SER A 770 15.72 16.18 -5.68
CA SER A 770 14.86 16.87 -4.70
C SER A 770 14.70 18.36 -5.00
N LYS A 771 15.69 19.02 -5.62
CA LYS A 771 15.61 20.46 -5.97
C LYS A 771 14.65 20.69 -7.14
N CYS A 772 14.65 19.77 -8.10
CA CYS A 772 13.85 19.86 -9.31
C CYS A 772 12.45 19.19 -9.16
N ALA A 773 12.14 18.62 -8.00
CA ALA A 773 10.87 17.97 -7.68
C ALA A 773 9.73 18.94 -7.30
N ALA A 774 9.96 20.27 -7.39
CA ALA A 774 8.99 21.29 -6.99
C ALA A 774 7.69 21.19 -7.82
N GLY A 775 6.57 20.93 -7.15
CA GLY A 775 5.23 20.78 -7.74
C GLY A 775 4.74 19.33 -7.80
N ASN A 776 5.59 18.35 -8.13
CA ASN A 776 5.18 16.95 -8.24
C ASN A 776 5.20 16.23 -6.87
N LYS A 777 4.12 16.43 -6.09
CA LYS A 777 3.93 15.84 -4.73
C LYS A 777 4.10 14.31 -4.65
N ARG A 778 4.03 13.59 -5.79
CA ARG A 778 4.27 12.14 -5.85
C ARG A 778 5.76 11.82 -5.89
N ILE A 779 6.54 12.50 -6.73
CA ILE A 779 7.99 12.22 -6.83
C ILE A 779 8.74 12.71 -5.58
N SER A 780 8.32 13.83 -4.96
CA SER A 780 8.91 14.30 -3.69
C SER A 780 8.85 13.21 -2.61
N LYS A 781 7.67 12.63 -2.36
CA LYS A 781 7.49 11.55 -1.36
C LYS A 781 8.33 10.30 -1.65
N LEU A 782 8.57 9.99 -2.92
CA LEU A 782 9.43 8.86 -3.33
C LEU A 782 10.91 9.18 -3.07
N ILE A 783 11.34 10.39 -3.42
CA ILE A 783 12.68 10.92 -3.13
C ILE A 783 12.94 10.94 -1.62
N ASP A 784 12.01 11.44 -0.80
CA ASP A 784 12.12 11.49 0.66
C ASP A 784 12.27 10.08 1.27
N ALA A 785 11.45 9.13 0.82
CA ALA A 785 11.47 7.75 1.30
C ALA A 785 12.76 7.00 0.93
N LEU A 786 13.35 7.27 -0.25
CA LEU A 786 14.64 6.68 -0.63
C LEU A 786 15.82 7.42 0.03
N ALA A 787 15.74 8.74 0.18
CA ALA A 787 16.76 9.52 0.91
C ALA A 787 16.85 9.11 2.38
N ALA A 788 15.73 8.71 3.01
CA ALA A 788 15.76 8.10 4.34
C ALA A 788 16.57 6.79 4.37
N LYS A 789 16.38 5.89 3.38
CA LYS A 789 17.17 4.65 3.26
C LYS A 789 18.65 4.90 2.97
N VAL A 790 18.96 5.86 2.11
CA VAL A 790 20.35 6.23 1.78
C VAL A 790 21.08 6.82 3.00
N ARG A 791 20.39 7.63 3.83
CA ARG A 791 20.95 8.18 5.07
C ARG A 791 21.13 7.17 6.19
N ALA A 792 20.42 6.04 6.17
CA ALA A 792 20.54 5.00 7.21
C ALA A 792 21.81 4.14 7.10
N GLY A 793 22.57 4.25 6.00
CA GLY A 793 23.50 3.21 5.59
C GLY A 793 22.75 2.12 4.81
N GLY A 794 23.27 1.72 3.64
CA GLY A 794 22.57 0.79 2.76
C GLY A 794 22.81 -0.67 3.15
N PHE A 795 21.70 -1.41 3.34
CA PHE A 795 21.57 -2.82 3.72
C PHE A 795 21.74 -3.12 5.22
#